data_AF-A0A1I1KKH9-F1
#
_entry.id   AF-A0A1I1KKH9-F1
#
_cell.length_a   1.000
_cell.length_b   1.000
_cell.length_c   1.000
_cell.angle_alpha   90.00
_cell.angle_beta   90.00
_cell.angle_gamma   90.00
#
_symmetry.space_group_name_H-M   'P 1'
#
loop_
_entity.id
_entity.type
_entity.pdbx_description
1 polymer ?
#
loop_
_entity_poly.entity_id
_entity_poly.type
_entity_poly.pdbx_seq_one_letter_code
_entity_poly.pdbx_strand_id
1 'polypeptide(L)'
;MNSKGKGILLMKEYLEKASGAGSMSELSTLDEKYKAMLADVGEDGLMELHQAFSAYAHSVMQQLEEKNSSGGAAELSGAARNEYLKVQQLLDVNQLTYHFQPIVRADNGQIFAYEALMRADGVEGITPFHILKYAELSGRLSEVEEYTFLNVLNLLKENSESLHGRPVFINSIANVRTSPEKEQEIELLLEDHADIVVIEITEISEFDDSKLAKIKEKYDSLGIPIAIDDFGTGYSNISNLLRYTPNFVKIDRMLITDIANNTNKKHFVREIIDFCHENGLKALAEGVETYDELRTVILLGVDLIQGFYTARPSAEILSEIPYERRQEIVECRHELEDGRRLKIYSAEKYEKVSLERLGKEGYSCIHIGFRYHDGNVTIVGSENYDSGIHILCSDGFNGMVVLENAHLSNIVGRPCIDIGNESCITLRLMGSNKLTGGGIRVDESSKFSTEGTGDLDIQLGDADYYGIGNDLSSAHGRLEFGHDGTISVNAKSHTGVCIGSGRGGEISIGRGRYTLNTAGASSVGVGAFDGDSKIEILGCDLSMALNGAFNVGIGAVGGSAKIHMIYSSVNVNLNSQMATGVGTLTCGNADIHIEQLNIHENIHAFELTAFGALRGDSDIKLESANVDISADGSKALAFGSANGRTDISTDGVTLSVDLANSLGYITTAENIRNVGGRTSITINGSECDTILACSGKSE
;
A
#
# COMPACT_ATOMS: atom_id res chain seq x y z
N MET A 1 -69.51 25.61 41.29
CA MET A 1 -68.33 24.92 41.84
C MET A 1 -67.24 25.95 42.05
N ASN A 2 -66.60 26.00 43.22
CA ASN A 2 -65.42 26.85 43.42
C ASN A 2 -64.24 26.34 42.57
N SER A 3 -63.25 27.19 42.28
CA SER A 3 -62.06 26.83 41.48
C SER A 3 -61.38 25.56 41.99
N LYS A 4 -61.26 25.41 43.32
CA LYS A 4 -60.78 24.18 43.98
C LYS A 4 -61.56 22.92 43.62
N GLY A 5 -62.90 22.97 43.61
CA GLY A 5 -63.75 21.81 43.31
C GLY A 5 -63.68 21.39 41.85
N LYS A 6 -63.44 22.33 40.93
CA LYS A 6 -63.25 22.05 39.50
C LYS A 6 -61.86 21.45 39.23
N GLY A 7 -60.83 21.94 39.91
CA GLY A 7 -59.46 21.39 39.85
C GLY A 7 -59.35 19.96 40.37
N ILE A 8 -60.00 19.65 41.50
CA ILE A 8 -60.01 18.28 42.07
C ILE A 8 -60.70 17.28 41.12
N LEU A 9 -61.76 17.69 40.44
CA LEU A 9 -62.47 16.82 39.49
C LEU A 9 -61.62 16.52 38.25
N LEU A 10 -60.98 17.55 37.67
CA LEU A 10 -60.04 17.41 36.55
C LEU A 10 -58.84 16.54 36.93
N MET A 11 -58.33 16.68 38.16
CA MET A 11 -57.24 15.84 38.68
C MET A 11 -57.63 14.37 38.82
N LYS A 12 -58.82 14.08 39.34
CA LYS A 12 -59.30 12.71 39.48
C LYS A 12 -59.43 12.04 38.11
N GLU A 13 -59.93 12.77 37.12
CA GLU A 13 -60.06 12.30 35.75
C GLU A 13 -58.70 12.09 35.05
N TYR A 14 -57.72 12.95 35.33
CA TYR A 14 -56.35 12.79 34.85
C TYR A 14 -55.70 11.53 35.43
N LEU A 15 -55.80 11.29 36.74
CA LEU A 15 -55.20 10.10 37.38
C LEU A 15 -55.82 8.79 36.88
N GLU A 16 -57.15 8.75 36.69
CA GLU A 16 -57.82 7.58 36.10
C GLU A 16 -57.32 7.31 34.68
N LYS A 17 -57.14 8.34 33.86
CA LYS A 17 -56.64 8.18 32.48
C LYS A 17 -55.14 7.88 32.40
N ALA A 18 -54.32 8.49 33.25
CA ALA A 18 -52.89 8.24 33.34
C ALA A 18 -52.61 6.80 33.79
N SER A 19 -53.44 6.24 34.68
CA SER A 19 -53.35 4.84 35.10
C SER A 19 -53.68 3.81 34.01
N GLY A 20 -54.29 4.24 32.89
CA GLY A 20 -54.64 3.39 31.75
C GLY A 20 -53.88 3.71 30.46
N ALA A 21 -52.89 4.61 30.50
CA ALA A 21 -52.08 4.98 29.34
C ALA A 21 -50.97 3.95 29.11
N GLY A 22 -50.77 3.54 27.85
CA GLY A 22 -49.88 2.43 27.49
C GLY A 22 -48.47 2.85 27.05
N SER A 23 -48.19 4.15 26.94
CA SER A 23 -46.91 4.67 26.47
C SER A 23 -46.60 6.07 27.00
N MET A 24 -45.31 6.45 27.04
CA MET A 24 -44.87 7.79 27.45
C MET A 24 -45.35 8.90 26.51
N SER A 25 -45.56 8.61 25.21
CA SER A 25 -46.12 9.58 24.26
C SER A 25 -47.59 9.90 24.55
N GLU A 26 -48.39 8.90 24.93
CA GLU A 26 -49.78 9.11 25.35
C GLU A 26 -49.85 9.92 26.64
N LEU A 27 -48.92 9.66 27.58
CA LEU A 27 -48.84 10.40 28.83
C LEU A 27 -48.46 11.86 28.61
N SER A 28 -47.45 12.13 27.76
CA SER A 28 -47.04 13.50 27.41
C SER A 28 -48.17 14.28 26.76
N THR A 29 -48.94 13.63 25.89
CA THR A 29 -50.12 14.24 25.24
C THR A 29 -51.24 14.51 26.25
N LEU A 30 -51.44 13.61 27.21
CA LEU A 30 -52.40 13.77 28.31
C LEU A 30 -51.97 14.90 29.27
N ASP A 31 -50.66 15.01 29.54
CA ASP A 31 -50.07 16.04 30.39
C ASP A 31 -50.28 17.43 29.78
N GLU A 32 -49.94 17.63 28.50
CA GLU A 32 -50.16 18.91 27.84
C GLU A 32 -51.64 19.31 27.83
N LYS A 33 -52.53 18.35 27.56
CA LYS A 33 -53.98 18.58 27.53
C LYS A 33 -54.52 19.03 28.89
N TYR A 34 -54.14 18.36 29.97
CA TYR A 34 -54.65 18.68 31.31
C TYR A 34 -53.94 19.89 31.93
N LYS A 35 -52.68 20.15 31.56
CA LYS A 35 -51.95 21.37 31.91
C LYS A 35 -52.62 22.62 31.33
N ALA A 36 -53.08 22.56 30.08
CA ALA A 36 -53.87 23.63 29.47
C ALA A 36 -55.23 23.83 30.17
N MET A 37 -55.89 22.76 30.62
CA MET A 37 -57.17 22.84 31.35
C MET A 37 -57.03 23.35 32.79
N LEU A 38 -55.86 23.15 33.42
CA LEU A 38 -55.56 23.59 34.79
C LEU A 38 -55.11 25.06 34.85
N ALA A 39 -54.53 25.59 33.76
CA ALA A 39 -54.16 27.01 33.64
C ALA A 39 -55.37 27.96 33.83
N ASP A 40 -56.57 27.50 33.50
CA ASP A 40 -57.83 28.23 33.64
C ASP A 40 -58.37 28.32 35.09
N VAL A 41 -57.69 27.71 36.08
CA VAL A 41 -58.23 27.51 37.45
C VAL A 41 -57.59 28.42 38.53
N GLY A 42 -56.59 29.23 38.19
CA GLY A 42 -56.02 30.27 39.07
C GLY A 42 -54.88 29.78 39.98
N GLU A 43 -53.80 30.56 40.01
CA GLU A 43 -52.46 30.20 40.50
C GLU A 43 -52.28 30.30 42.03
N ASP A 44 -51.24 29.62 42.51
CA ASP A 44 -50.69 29.54 43.89
C ASP A 44 -51.08 28.34 44.77
N GLY A 45 -52.05 27.51 44.38
CA GLY A 45 -52.34 26.25 45.10
C GLY A 45 -52.31 24.98 44.24
N LEU A 46 -52.18 25.13 42.92
CA LEU A 46 -52.36 24.05 41.94
C LEU A 46 -51.05 23.60 41.27
N MET A 47 -49.99 24.42 41.31
CA MET A 47 -48.71 24.11 40.68
C MET A 47 -47.87 23.11 41.49
N GLU A 48 -47.80 23.26 42.82
CA GLU A 48 -47.17 22.27 43.72
C GLU A 48 -47.89 20.91 43.67
N LEU A 49 -49.21 20.96 43.52
CA LEU A 49 -50.07 19.79 43.38
C LEU A 49 -49.84 19.10 42.03
N HIS A 50 -49.71 19.84 40.93
CA HIS A 50 -49.36 19.28 39.62
C HIS A 50 -47.94 18.66 39.59
N GLN A 51 -46.95 19.29 40.24
CA GLN A 51 -45.60 18.73 40.37
C GLN A 51 -45.58 17.46 41.22
N ALA A 52 -46.28 17.44 42.36
CA ALA A 52 -46.37 16.26 43.21
C ALA A 52 -47.09 15.09 42.51
N PHE A 53 -48.11 15.38 41.67
CA PHE A 53 -48.84 14.36 40.94
C PHE A 53 -48.17 13.91 39.65
N SER A 54 -47.45 14.78 38.94
CA SER A 54 -46.60 14.38 37.82
C SER A 54 -45.41 13.55 38.32
N ALA A 55 -44.84 13.87 39.50
CA ALA A 55 -43.87 13.02 40.17
C ALA A 55 -44.47 11.67 40.62
N TYR A 56 -45.72 11.65 41.09
CA TYR A 56 -46.42 10.41 41.43
C TYR A 56 -46.73 9.57 40.18
N ALA A 57 -47.18 10.19 39.08
CA ALA A 57 -47.41 9.52 37.80
C ALA A 57 -46.11 8.98 37.21
N HIS A 58 -45.00 9.73 37.27
CA HIS A 58 -43.67 9.23 36.94
C HIS A 58 -43.24 8.09 37.88
N SER A 59 -43.53 8.14 39.18
CA SER A 59 -43.20 7.05 40.11
C SER A 59 -44.04 5.79 39.87
N VAL A 60 -45.30 5.94 39.48
CA VAL A 60 -46.20 4.83 39.11
C VAL A 60 -45.78 4.27 37.74
N MET A 61 -45.35 5.11 36.80
CA MET A 61 -44.80 4.68 35.51
C MET A 61 -43.43 4.02 35.67
N GLN A 62 -42.57 4.50 36.57
CA GLN A 62 -41.30 3.85 36.91
C GLN A 62 -41.55 2.51 37.62
N GLN A 63 -42.57 2.40 38.47
CA GLN A 63 -43.02 1.12 39.03
C GLN A 63 -43.69 0.20 37.99
N LEU A 64 -44.30 0.76 36.94
CA LEU A 64 -44.81 0.02 35.78
C LEU A 64 -43.69 -0.37 34.82
N GLU A 65 -42.62 0.41 34.68
CA GLU A 65 -41.38 0.11 33.94
C GLU A 65 -40.55 -0.92 34.69
N GLU A 66 -40.45 -0.87 36.02
CA GLU A 66 -39.85 -1.92 36.87
C GLU A 66 -40.72 -3.20 36.88
N LYS A 67 -42.05 -3.08 36.82
CA LYS A 67 -42.97 -4.21 36.55
C LYS A 67 -42.87 -4.73 35.13
N ASN A 68 -42.54 -3.90 34.14
CA ASN A 68 -42.30 -4.30 32.75
C ASN A 68 -40.89 -4.88 32.56
N SER A 69 -39.92 -4.49 33.40
CA SER A 69 -38.58 -5.09 33.52
C SER A 69 -38.66 -6.52 34.06
N SER A 70 -39.68 -6.79 34.89
CA SER A 70 -40.05 -8.13 35.35
C SER A 70 -41.19 -8.78 34.54
N GLY A 71 -41.68 -8.08 33.49
CA GLY A 71 -42.92 -8.39 32.77
C GLY A 71 -42.77 -8.62 31.26
N GLY A 72 -41.67 -8.24 30.61
CA GLY A 72 -41.44 -8.46 29.17
C GLY A 72 -41.47 -9.93 28.74
N ALA A 73 -41.31 -10.83 29.71
CA ALA A 73 -41.52 -12.26 29.61
C ALA A 73 -42.96 -12.70 29.30
N ALA A 74 -43.97 -11.92 29.70
CA ALA A 74 -45.37 -12.36 29.81
C ALA A 74 -46.18 -12.19 28.51
N GLU A 75 -45.73 -11.37 27.55
CA GLU A 75 -46.40 -11.12 26.26
C GLU A 75 -45.71 -11.78 25.04
N LEU A 76 -44.62 -12.52 25.25
CA LEU A 76 -43.94 -13.23 24.18
C LEU A 76 -44.79 -14.42 23.69
N SER A 77 -44.90 -14.58 22.36
CA SER A 77 -45.48 -15.79 21.77
C SER A 77 -44.73 -17.04 22.25
N GLY A 78 -45.36 -18.22 22.18
CA GLY A 78 -44.73 -19.46 22.67
C GLY A 78 -43.35 -19.76 22.05
N ALA A 79 -43.13 -19.36 20.79
CA ALA A 79 -41.83 -19.47 20.13
C ALA A 79 -40.81 -18.45 20.67
N ALA A 80 -41.21 -17.17 20.75
CA ALA A 80 -40.34 -16.10 21.23
C ALA A 80 -39.97 -16.25 22.72
N ARG A 81 -40.85 -16.87 23.52
CA ARG A 81 -40.59 -17.24 24.92
C ARG A 81 -39.51 -18.32 25.02
N ASN A 82 -39.54 -19.32 24.12
CA ASN A 82 -38.53 -20.37 24.07
C ASN A 82 -37.17 -19.81 23.66
N GLU A 83 -37.14 -18.95 22.62
CA GLU A 83 -35.92 -18.26 22.19
C GLU A 83 -35.33 -17.40 23.31
N TYR A 84 -36.17 -16.62 24.02
CA TYR A 84 -35.76 -15.85 25.19
C TYR A 84 -35.11 -16.74 26.26
N LEU A 85 -35.76 -17.84 26.66
CA LEU A 85 -35.23 -18.75 27.69
C LEU A 85 -33.91 -19.39 27.27
N LYS A 86 -33.78 -19.78 25.99
CA LYS A 86 -32.53 -20.29 25.43
C LYS A 86 -31.40 -19.26 25.52
N VAL A 87 -31.67 -17.99 25.20
CA VAL A 87 -30.67 -16.91 25.31
C VAL A 87 -30.26 -16.69 26.77
N GLN A 88 -31.22 -16.69 27.71
CA GLN A 88 -30.88 -16.54 29.13
C GLN A 88 -29.96 -17.66 29.61
N GLN A 89 -30.27 -18.92 29.27
CA GLN A 89 -29.42 -20.07 29.60
C GLN A 89 -28.03 -19.94 28.97
N LEU A 90 -27.96 -19.52 27.71
CA LEU A 90 -26.71 -19.33 27.00
C LEU A 90 -25.81 -18.27 27.69
N LEU A 91 -26.40 -17.17 28.17
CA LEU A 91 -25.67 -16.12 28.89
C LEU A 91 -25.29 -16.53 30.32
N ASP A 92 -26.12 -17.31 31.01
CA ASP A 92 -25.85 -17.79 32.37
C ASP A 92 -24.57 -18.63 32.47
N VAL A 93 -24.18 -19.32 31.39
CA VAL A 93 -22.99 -20.15 31.34
C VAL A 93 -21.95 -19.70 30.29
N ASN A 94 -22.09 -18.49 29.74
CA ASN A 94 -21.25 -17.95 28.67
C ASN A 94 -20.97 -18.96 27.54
N GLN A 95 -22.03 -19.39 26.85
CA GLN A 95 -21.95 -20.24 25.65
C GLN A 95 -21.89 -19.41 24.35
N LEU A 96 -21.22 -18.25 24.43
CA LEU A 96 -20.91 -17.44 23.25
C LEU A 96 -19.62 -17.96 22.61
N THR A 97 -19.70 -18.30 21.33
CA THR A 97 -18.53 -18.65 20.51
C THR A 97 -18.42 -17.69 19.33
N TYR A 98 -17.32 -17.75 18.58
CA TYR A 98 -17.02 -16.78 17.54
C TYR A 98 -16.56 -17.48 16.26
N HIS A 99 -17.09 -17.01 15.14
CA HIS A 99 -16.58 -17.34 13.81
C HIS A 99 -15.78 -16.15 13.28
N PHE A 100 -14.72 -16.41 12.53
CA PHE A 100 -13.90 -15.40 11.91
C PHE A 100 -14.28 -15.27 10.44
N GLN A 101 -14.56 -14.06 9.98
CA GLN A 101 -14.75 -13.78 8.55
C GLN A 101 -13.57 -12.96 8.02
N PRO A 102 -12.89 -13.42 6.96
CA PRO A 102 -11.79 -12.66 6.36
C PRO A 102 -12.24 -11.32 5.76
N ILE A 103 -11.49 -10.28 6.06
CA ILE A 103 -11.46 -8.99 5.38
C ILE A 103 -10.25 -8.99 4.47
N VAL A 104 -10.44 -8.80 3.16
CA VAL A 104 -9.37 -8.94 2.16
C VAL A 104 -9.02 -7.62 1.51
N ARG A 105 -7.75 -7.46 1.11
CA ARG A 105 -7.31 -6.29 0.37
C ARG A 105 -7.86 -6.31 -1.05
N ALA A 106 -8.34 -5.16 -1.52
CA ALA A 106 -8.86 -4.99 -2.86
C ALA A 106 -7.76 -4.96 -3.95
N ASP A 107 -6.49 -4.81 -3.57
CA ASP A 107 -5.36 -4.75 -4.50
C ASP A 107 -4.81 -6.14 -4.89
N ASN A 108 -4.74 -7.08 -3.94
CA ASN A 108 -4.09 -8.38 -4.16
C ASN A 108 -4.90 -9.59 -3.64
N GLY A 109 -6.05 -9.35 -3.00
CA GLY A 109 -6.92 -10.40 -2.45
C GLY A 109 -6.35 -11.14 -1.24
N GLN A 110 -5.22 -10.70 -0.68
CA GLN A 110 -4.69 -11.25 0.57
C GLN A 110 -5.60 -10.87 1.74
N ILE A 111 -5.64 -11.74 2.76
CA ILE A 111 -6.37 -11.43 4.00
C ILE A 111 -5.62 -10.32 4.73
N PHE A 112 -6.32 -9.20 4.92
CA PHE A 112 -5.87 -8.06 5.70
C PHE A 112 -6.14 -8.29 7.19
N ALA A 113 -7.37 -8.70 7.53
CA ALA A 113 -7.85 -8.85 8.89
C ALA A 113 -8.99 -9.89 8.95
N TYR A 114 -9.52 -10.14 10.14
CA TYR A 114 -10.74 -10.93 10.34
C TYR A 114 -11.74 -10.15 11.18
N GLU A 115 -13.04 -10.34 10.94
CA GLU A 115 -14.07 -9.92 11.88
C GLU A 115 -14.50 -11.09 12.77
N ALA A 116 -14.52 -10.88 14.09
CA ALA A 116 -15.00 -11.85 15.07
C ALA A 116 -16.53 -11.73 15.24
N LEU A 117 -17.25 -12.70 14.68
CA LEU A 117 -18.70 -12.71 14.62
C LEU A 117 -19.29 -13.71 15.63
N MET A 118 -20.01 -13.17 16.61
CA MET A 118 -20.66 -13.94 17.68
C MET A 118 -21.59 -15.05 17.15
N ARG A 119 -21.61 -16.20 17.83
CA ARG A 119 -22.47 -17.36 17.57
C ARG A 119 -22.91 -17.98 18.89
N ALA A 120 -24.01 -18.70 18.84
CA ALA A 120 -24.48 -19.51 19.96
C ALA A 120 -23.88 -20.93 19.88
N ASP A 121 -23.06 -21.31 20.86
CA ASP A 121 -22.50 -22.67 20.88
C ASP A 121 -23.55 -23.69 21.32
N GLY A 122 -23.74 -24.74 20.52
CA GLY A 122 -24.65 -25.85 20.83
C GLY A 122 -26.15 -25.50 20.93
N VAL A 123 -26.57 -24.27 20.64
CA VAL A 123 -27.98 -23.84 20.74
C VAL A 123 -28.59 -23.55 19.37
N GLU A 124 -29.25 -24.56 18.79
CA GLU A 124 -29.92 -24.43 17.49
C GLU A 124 -31.04 -23.37 17.50
N GLY A 125 -31.10 -22.60 16.41
CA GLY A 125 -32.11 -21.58 16.14
C GLY A 125 -31.84 -20.22 16.80
N ILE A 126 -30.78 -20.08 17.59
CA ILE A 126 -30.38 -18.80 18.18
C ILE A 126 -29.36 -18.10 17.28
N THR A 127 -29.68 -16.87 16.88
CA THR A 127 -28.84 -16.02 16.03
C THR A 127 -28.28 -14.87 16.88
N PRO A 128 -27.26 -14.13 16.39
CA PRO A 128 -26.76 -12.94 17.08
C PRO A 128 -27.85 -11.91 17.34
N PHE A 129 -28.79 -11.74 16.40
CA PHE A 129 -29.96 -10.89 16.59
C PHE A 129 -30.83 -11.33 17.78
N HIS A 130 -31.08 -12.63 17.94
CA HIS A 130 -31.80 -13.14 19.11
C HIS A 130 -31.05 -12.85 20.41
N ILE A 131 -29.73 -13.05 20.43
CA ILE A 131 -28.89 -12.79 21.61
C ILE A 131 -29.00 -11.32 22.02
N LEU A 132 -28.72 -10.39 21.11
CA LEU A 132 -28.76 -8.95 21.39
C LEU A 132 -30.15 -8.49 21.84
N LYS A 133 -31.20 -8.87 21.09
CA LYS A 133 -32.59 -8.52 21.41
C LYS A 133 -33.01 -9.00 22.81
N TYR A 134 -32.73 -10.27 23.13
CA TYR A 134 -33.18 -10.83 24.40
C TYR A 134 -32.26 -10.46 25.57
N ALA A 135 -30.99 -10.15 25.33
CA ALA A 135 -30.10 -9.53 26.30
C ALA A 135 -30.57 -8.12 26.65
N GLU A 136 -30.95 -7.30 25.66
CA GLU A 136 -31.54 -5.98 25.89
C GLU A 136 -32.82 -6.06 26.73
N LEU A 137 -33.75 -6.94 26.34
CA LEU A 137 -35.00 -7.16 27.10
C LEU A 137 -34.80 -7.66 28.53
N SER A 138 -33.62 -8.22 28.84
CA SER A 138 -33.27 -8.68 30.19
C SER A 138 -32.27 -7.78 30.91
N GLY A 139 -31.85 -6.67 30.30
CA GLY A 139 -30.84 -5.76 30.86
C GLY A 139 -29.43 -6.35 30.92
N ARG A 140 -29.11 -7.34 30.08
CA ARG A 140 -27.85 -8.12 30.10
C ARG A 140 -26.91 -7.82 28.94
N LEU A 141 -27.08 -6.69 28.25
CA LEU A 141 -26.15 -6.29 27.17
C LEU A 141 -24.71 -6.10 27.68
N SER A 142 -24.52 -5.72 28.95
CA SER A 142 -23.19 -5.59 29.55
C SER A 142 -22.49 -6.92 29.67
N GLU A 143 -23.22 -7.99 29.95
CA GLU A 143 -22.66 -9.34 29.95
C GLU A 143 -22.27 -9.79 28.55
N VAL A 144 -23.05 -9.42 27.52
CA VAL A 144 -22.71 -9.73 26.13
C VAL A 144 -21.43 -9.00 25.70
N GLU A 145 -21.28 -7.72 26.08
CA GLU A 145 -20.07 -6.94 25.84
C GLU A 145 -18.86 -7.56 26.54
N GLU A 146 -18.98 -7.86 27.84
CA GLU A 146 -17.93 -8.48 28.65
C GLU A 146 -17.51 -9.84 28.07
N TYR A 147 -18.47 -10.72 27.78
CA TYR A 147 -18.18 -12.02 27.20
C TYR A 147 -17.57 -11.92 25.80
N THR A 148 -17.95 -10.92 25.01
CA THR A 148 -17.36 -10.73 23.68
C THR A 148 -15.88 -10.41 23.76
N PHE A 149 -15.49 -9.42 24.56
CA PHE A 149 -14.08 -9.11 24.73
C PHE A 149 -13.31 -10.27 25.35
N LEU A 150 -13.81 -10.85 26.44
CA LEU A 150 -13.10 -11.93 27.14
C LEU A 150 -12.93 -13.17 26.25
N ASN A 151 -13.98 -13.59 25.53
CA ASN A 151 -13.91 -14.79 24.71
C ASN A 151 -13.03 -14.55 23.46
N VAL A 152 -13.18 -13.40 22.78
CA VAL A 152 -12.39 -13.11 21.57
C VAL A 152 -10.91 -12.94 21.92
N LEU A 153 -10.56 -12.18 22.95
CA LEU A 153 -9.15 -11.97 23.33
C LEU A 153 -8.48 -13.28 23.76
N ASN A 154 -9.20 -14.18 24.44
CA ASN A 154 -8.69 -15.53 24.71
C ASN A 154 -8.49 -16.34 23.42
N LEU A 155 -9.41 -16.26 22.46
CA LEU A 155 -9.25 -16.90 21.16
C LEU A 155 -8.04 -16.35 20.38
N LEU A 156 -7.76 -15.04 20.46
CA LEU A 156 -6.56 -14.46 19.82
C LEU A 156 -5.28 -15.07 20.38
N LYS A 157 -5.21 -15.21 21.69
CA LYS A 157 -4.08 -15.85 22.38
C LYS A 157 -3.90 -17.31 21.96
N GLU A 158 -4.99 -18.07 21.89
CA GLU A 158 -4.97 -19.48 21.51
C GLU A 158 -4.62 -19.71 20.03
N ASN A 159 -4.92 -18.74 19.16
CA ASN A 159 -4.80 -18.87 17.70
C ASN A 159 -3.75 -17.92 17.09
N SER A 160 -2.80 -17.43 17.88
CA SER A 160 -1.77 -16.46 17.45
C SER A 160 -1.01 -16.91 16.19
N GLU A 161 -0.65 -18.20 16.09
CA GLU A 161 0.00 -18.75 14.90
C GLU A 161 -0.91 -18.67 13.67
N SER A 162 -2.19 -19.05 13.78
CA SER A 162 -3.15 -19.03 12.67
C SER A 162 -3.53 -17.62 12.20
N LEU A 163 -3.42 -16.61 13.07
CA LEU A 163 -3.67 -15.22 12.74
C LEU A 163 -2.52 -14.58 11.96
N HIS A 164 -1.29 -15.10 12.05
CA HIS A 164 -0.10 -14.53 11.40
C HIS A 164 0.08 -13.02 11.67
N GLY A 165 -0.31 -12.55 12.87
CA GLY A 165 -0.25 -11.12 13.23
C GLY A 165 -1.26 -10.22 12.51
N ARG A 166 -2.27 -10.78 11.82
CA ARG A 166 -3.33 -10.00 11.17
C ARG A 166 -4.32 -9.46 12.19
N PRO A 167 -4.82 -8.22 12.03
CA PRO A 167 -5.80 -7.65 12.95
C PRO A 167 -7.12 -8.43 13.01
N VAL A 168 -7.78 -8.36 14.16
CA VAL A 168 -9.12 -8.87 14.39
C VAL A 168 -10.04 -7.73 14.84
N PHE A 169 -11.11 -7.55 14.08
CA PHE A 169 -12.15 -6.58 14.34
C PHE A 169 -13.14 -7.17 15.35
N ILE A 170 -13.39 -6.44 16.43
CA ILE A 170 -14.26 -6.83 17.55
C ILE A 170 -15.41 -5.83 17.65
N ASN A 171 -16.64 -6.34 17.52
CA ASN A 171 -17.86 -5.56 17.69
C ASN A 171 -18.02 -5.10 19.16
N SER A 172 -18.22 -3.79 19.36
CA SER A 172 -18.46 -3.17 20.67
C SER A 172 -19.82 -2.48 20.73
N ILE A 173 -20.56 -2.75 21.79
CA ILE A 173 -21.80 -2.09 22.16
C ILE A 173 -21.45 -0.85 23.02
N ALA A 174 -20.90 0.17 22.37
CA ALA A 174 -20.28 1.33 23.03
C ALA A 174 -21.16 2.12 24.04
N ASN A 175 -22.48 1.91 24.03
CA ASN A 175 -23.43 2.55 24.95
C ASN A 175 -23.56 1.84 26.31
N VAL A 176 -23.00 0.65 26.44
CA VAL A 176 -23.17 -0.20 27.62
C VAL A 176 -21.98 -0.02 28.56
N ARG A 177 -22.26 0.08 29.86
CA ARG A 177 -21.23 0.16 30.90
C ARG A 177 -21.06 -1.20 31.54
N THR A 178 -19.82 -1.65 31.63
CA THR A 178 -19.45 -2.87 32.34
C THR A 178 -19.12 -2.53 33.79
N SER A 179 -18.92 -3.55 34.65
CA SER A 179 -18.43 -3.27 36.00
C SER A 179 -16.98 -2.73 35.95
N PRO A 180 -16.57 -1.78 36.80
CA PRO A 180 -15.21 -1.21 36.77
C PRO A 180 -14.11 -2.27 36.83
N GLU A 181 -14.34 -3.34 37.59
CA GLU A 181 -13.40 -4.47 37.70
C GLU A 181 -13.25 -5.21 36.35
N LYS A 182 -14.33 -5.37 35.60
CA LYS A 182 -14.33 -6.01 34.28
C LYS A 182 -13.80 -5.10 33.19
N GLU A 183 -14.13 -3.81 33.25
CA GLU A 183 -13.57 -2.79 32.37
C GLU A 183 -12.04 -2.78 32.45
N GLN A 184 -11.49 -2.86 33.68
CA GLN A 184 -10.04 -2.95 33.90
C GLN A 184 -9.44 -4.27 33.42
N GLU A 185 -10.14 -5.40 33.61
CA GLU A 185 -9.70 -6.70 33.08
C GLU A 185 -9.62 -6.70 31.55
N ILE A 186 -10.62 -6.12 30.88
CA ILE A 186 -10.66 -5.99 29.42
C ILE A 186 -9.56 -5.05 28.93
N GLU A 187 -9.35 -3.91 29.58
CA GLU A 187 -8.29 -2.97 29.22
C GLU A 187 -6.90 -3.61 29.28
N LEU A 188 -6.60 -4.38 30.34
CA LEU A 188 -5.33 -5.10 30.46
C LEU A 188 -5.15 -6.16 29.35
N LEU A 189 -6.21 -6.88 29.00
CA LEU A 189 -6.15 -7.86 27.91
C LEU A 189 -6.02 -7.18 26.54
N LEU A 190 -6.62 -6.00 26.36
CA LEU A 190 -6.48 -5.20 25.15
C LEU A 190 -5.06 -4.64 25.00
N GLU A 191 -4.40 -4.22 26.08
CA GLU A 191 -2.99 -3.81 26.06
C GLU A 191 -2.08 -4.92 25.52
N ASP A 192 -2.32 -6.18 25.91
CA ASP A 192 -1.56 -7.35 25.45
C ASP A 192 -1.76 -7.67 23.94
N HIS A 193 -2.81 -7.12 23.32
CA HIS A 193 -3.22 -7.41 21.94
C HIS A 193 -3.42 -6.16 21.08
N ALA A 194 -2.91 -5.00 21.52
CA ALA A 194 -3.18 -3.72 20.89
C ALA A 194 -2.69 -3.63 19.42
N ASP A 195 -1.70 -4.44 19.05
CA ASP A 195 -1.14 -4.55 17.72
C ASP A 195 -2.03 -5.31 16.72
N ILE A 196 -2.96 -6.13 17.21
CA ILE A 196 -3.81 -7.02 16.40
C ILE A 196 -5.31 -6.87 16.66
N VAL A 197 -5.76 -5.84 17.38
CA VAL A 197 -7.19 -5.60 17.65
C VAL A 197 -7.64 -4.33 16.94
N VAL A 198 -8.84 -4.36 16.36
CA VAL A 198 -9.58 -3.19 15.88
C VAL A 198 -10.95 -3.21 16.55
N ILE A 199 -11.39 -2.07 17.08
CA ILE A 199 -12.73 -1.98 17.68
C ILE A 199 -13.72 -1.51 16.62
N GLU A 200 -14.82 -2.24 16.44
CA GLU A 200 -15.93 -1.82 15.60
C GLU A 200 -17.02 -1.19 16.45
N ILE A 201 -17.45 0.00 16.07
CA ILE A 201 -18.54 0.71 16.75
C ILE A 201 -19.67 0.93 15.75
N THR A 202 -20.85 0.42 16.09
CA THR A 202 -22.10 0.65 15.34
C THR A 202 -22.55 2.11 15.46
N GLU A 203 -23.27 2.61 14.45
CA GLU A 203 -23.54 4.04 14.29
C GLU A 203 -24.02 4.75 15.59
N ILE A 204 -23.20 5.69 16.02
CA ILE A 204 -23.25 6.43 17.29
C ILE A 204 -24.28 7.59 17.21
N SER A 205 -25.36 7.45 16.45
CA SER A 205 -26.28 8.56 16.14
C SER A 205 -26.90 9.24 17.38
N GLU A 206 -26.81 8.63 18.57
CA GLU A 206 -27.32 9.14 19.84
C GLU A 206 -26.26 9.63 20.86
N PHE A 207 -24.95 9.53 20.60
CA PHE A 207 -23.97 9.99 21.61
C PHE A 207 -23.70 11.49 21.53
N ASP A 208 -23.52 12.10 22.70
CA ASP A 208 -22.98 13.45 22.81
C ASP A 208 -21.46 13.48 22.54
N ASP A 209 -20.95 14.67 22.18
CA ASP A 209 -19.53 14.90 21.84
C ASP A 209 -18.57 14.44 22.96
N SER A 210 -19.00 14.47 24.23
CA SER A 210 -18.15 14.14 25.37
C SER A 210 -17.93 12.64 25.53
N LYS A 211 -18.95 11.83 25.25
CA LYS A 211 -18.83 10.36 25.27
C LYS A 211 -17.99 9.87 24.10
N LEU A 212 -18.21 10.45 22.93
CA LEU A 212 -17.45 10.16 21.72
C LEU A 212 -15.95 10.42 21.90
N ALA A 213 -15.59 11.59 22.45
CA ALA A 213 -14.20 11.93 22.73
C ALA A 213 -13.54 10.95 23.70
N LYS A 214 -14.27 10.48 24.72
CA LYS A 214 -13.75 9.53 25.71
C LYS A 214 -13.50 8.15 25.14
N ILE A 215 -14.40 7.66 24.28
CA ILE A 215 -14.22 6.36 23.61
C ILE A 215 -12.98 6.43 22.71
N LYS A 216 -12.83 7.54 21.96
CA LYS A 216 -11.65 7.76 21.14
C LYS A 216 -10.37 7.83 21.98
N GLU A 217 -10.36 8.67 23.01
CA GLU A 217 -9.21 8.84 23.91
C GLU A 217 -8.79 7.51 24.55
N LYS A 218 -9.75 6.68 24.96
CA LYS A 218 -9.49 5.35 25.51
C LYS A 218 -8.69 4.48 24.52
N TYR A 219 -9.20 4.26 23.31
CA TYR A 219 -8.53 3.36 22.37
C TYR A 219 -7.27 3.98 21.73
N ASP A 220 -7.25 5.29 21.49
CA ASP A 220 -6.05 6.01 21.06
C ASP A 220 -4.91 5.85 22.08
N SER A 221 -5.22 5.91 23.39
CA SER A 221 -4.21 5.74 24.45
C SER A 221 -3.61 4.34 24.50
N LEU A 222 -4.36 3.35 24.01
CA LEU A 222 -3.92 1.96 23.86
C LEU A 222 -3.24 1.69 22.51
N GLY A 223 -3.30 2.64 21.57
CA GLY A 223 -2.85 2.44 20.19
C GLY A 223 -3.74 1.55 19.35
N ILE A 224 -5.00 1.34 19.76
CA ILE A 224 -5.96 0.43 19.12
C ILE A 224 -6.78 1.20 18.07
N PRO A 225 -6.73 0.79 16.79
CA PRO A 225 -7.54 1.39 15.73
C PRO A 225 -9.04 1.20 15.96
N ILE A 226 -9.84 2.13 15.43
CA ILE A 226 -11.30 2.00 15.42
C ILE A 226 -11.87 1.99 14.00
N ALA A 227 -12.91 1.18 13.81
CA ALA A 227 -13.76 1.15 12.64
C ALA A 227 -15.19 1.61 12.96
N ILE A 228 -15.83 2.30 12.02
CA ILE A 228 -17.26 2.61 12.08
C ILE A 228 -18.02 1.63 11.19
N ASP A 229 -19.01 0.96 11.78
CA ASP A 229 -19.84 -0.05 11.14
C ASP A 229 -21.14 0.54 10.54
N ASP A 230 -21.76 -0.18 9.60
CA ASP A 230 -23.04 0.15 8.94
C ASP A 230 -23.14 1.57 8.31
N PHE A 231 -22.02 2.14 7.84
CA PHE A 231 -22.02 3.52 7.34
C PHE A 231 -22.83 3.67 6.05
N GLY A 232 -23.77 4.61 6.06
CA GLY A 232 -24.61 4.95 4.91
C GLY A 232 -26.06 4.45 5.01
N THR A 233 -26.47 3.91 6.15
CA THR A 233 -27.86 3.58 6.47
C THR A 233 -28.54 4.71 7.27
N GLY A 234 -29.47 5.45 6.66
CA GLY A 234 -30.25 6.46 7.38
C GLY A 234 -29.50 7.79 7.66
N TYR A 235 -29.50 8.25 8.93
CA TYR A 235 -28.98 9.56 9.36
C TYR A 235 -27.43 9.63 9.43
N SER A 236 -26.70 8.67 8.83
CA SER A 236 -25.24 8.62 8.84
C SER A 236 -24.63 9.95 8.40
N ASN A 237 -24.12 10.71 9.36
CA ASN A 237 -23.68 12.08 9.15
C ASN A 237 -22.17 12.08 8.92
N ILE A 238 -21.71 12.54 7.75
CA ILE A 238 -20.29 12.80 7.45
C ILE A 238 -19.64 13.67 8.55
N SER A 239 -20.43 14.52 9.23
CA SER A 239 -19.96 15.28 10.40
C SER A 239 -19.42 14.39 11.53
N ASN A 240 -19.93 13.17 11.71
CA ASN A 240 -19.46 12.24 12.74
C ASN A 240 -18.11 11.64 12.37
N LEU A 241 -17.87 11.30 11.09
CA LEU A 241 -16.57 10.83 10.62
C LEU A 241 -15.48 11.88 10.83
N LEU A 242 -15.78 13.15 10.55
CA LEU A 242 -14.85 14.26 10.78
C LEU A 242 -14.51 14.50 12.26
N ARG A 243 -15.43 14.15 13.18
CA ARG A 243 -15.20 14.31 14.63
C ARG A 243 -14.37 13.17 15.21
N TYR A 244 -14.69 11.95 14.80
CA TYR A 244 -14.09 10.75 15.38
C TYR A 244 -12.79 10.32 14.69
N THR A 245 -12.62 10.68 13.42
CA THR A 245 -11.47 10.31 12.57
C THR A 245 -11.10 8.83 12.73
N PRO A 246 -12.04 7.90 12.42
CA PRO A 246 -11.76 6.46 12.55
C PRO A 246 -10.67 6.02 11.59
N ASN A 247 -10.06 4.86 11.84
CA ASN A 247 -9.09 4.28 10.91
C ASN A 247 -9.78 3.60 9.73
N PHE A 248 -10.98 3.04 9.94
CA PHE A 248 -11.75 2.32 8.94
C PHE A 248 -13.21 2.78 8.90
N VAL A 249 -13.78 2.82 7.70
CA VAL A 249 -15.21 3.07 7.47
C VAL A 249 -15.77 1.88 6.71
N LYS A 250 -16.69 1.15 7.35
CA LYS A 250 -17.35 0.00 6.75
C LYS A 250 -18.63 0.46 6.04
N ILE A 251 -18.65 0.31 4.72
CA ILE A 251 -19.75 0.73 3.84
C ILE A 251 -20.79 -0.37 3.85
N ASP A 252 -21.98 -0.04 4.35
CA ASP A 252 -23.04 -1.01 4.58
C ASP A 252 -23.45 -1.77 3.31
N ARG A 253 -23.80 -3.05 3.52
CA ARG A 253 -24.28 -3.96 2.49
C ARG A 253 -25.46 -3.40 1.68
N MET A 254 -26.34 -2.58 2.25
CA MET A 254 -27.47 -2.00 1.52
C MET A 254 -27.02 -1.08 0.39
N LEU A 255 -25.86 -0.41 0.53
CA LEU A 255 -25.26 0.39 -0.53
C LEU A 255 -24.53 -0.46 -1.57
N ILE A 256 -23.99 -1.61 -1.15
CA ILE A 256 -23.26 -2.53 -2.04
C ILE A 256 -24.21 -3.40 -2.87
N THR A 257 -25.33 -3.85 -2.29
CA THR A 257 -26.27 -4.76 -2.95
C THR A 257 -26.79 -4.16 -4.26
N ASP A 258 -26.63 -4.87 -5.38
CA ASP A 258 -27.01 -4.42 -6.74
C ASP A 258 -26.38 -3.08 -7.19
N ILE A 259 -25.24 -2.69 -6.60
CA ILE A 259 -24.52 -1.46 -6.96
C ILE A 259 -24.13 -1.43 -8.44
N ALA A 260 -23.85 -2.59 -9.04
CA ALA A 260 -23.45 -2.71 -10.45
C ALA A 260 -24.49 -2.11 -11.43
N ASN A 261 -25.78 -2.13 -11.08
CA ASN A 261 -26.87 -1.64 -11.92
C ASN A 261 -27.43 -0.28 -11.47
N ASN A 262 -26.90 0.30 -10.38
CA ASN A 262 -27.45 1.50 -9.78
C ASN A 262 -26.42 2.65 -9.77
N THR A 263 -26.57 3.57 -10.73
CA THR A 263 -25.66 4.73 -10.87
C THR A 263 -25.63 5.62 -9.63
N ASN A 264 -26.76 5.78 -8.92
CA ASN A 264 -26.81 6.61 -7.71
C ASN A 264 -26.02 5.95 -6.57
N LYS A 265 -26.14 4.63 -6.38
CA LYS A 265 -25.32 3.90 -5.41
C LYS A 265 -23.84 3.98 -5.75
N LYS A 266 -23.45 3.82 -7.03
CA LYS A 266 -22.05 3.99 -7.46
C LYS A 266 -21.50 5.37 -7.14
N HIS A 267 -22.27 6.42 -7.41
CA HIS A 267 -21.87 7.79 -7.10
C HIS A 267 -21.68 7.97 -5.59
N PHE A 268 -22.67 7.57 -4.80
CA PHE A 268 -22.63 7.74 -3.35
C PHE A 268 -21.49 6.95 -2.70
N VAL A 269 -21.29 5.69 -3.09
CA VAL A 269 -20.16 4.87 -2.58
C VAL A 269 -18.82 5.44 -3.00
N ARG A 270 -18.69 5.98 -4.22
CA ARG A 270 -17.47 6.69 -4.65
C ARG A 270 -17.18 7.91 -3.77
N GLU A 271 -18.19 8.74 -3.50
CA GLU A 271 -18.01 9.91 -2.63
C GLU A 271 -17.54 9.52 -1.22
N ILE A 272 -18.01 8.38 -0.70
CA ILE A 272 -17.55 7.85 0.60
C ILE A 272 -16.08 7.40 0.53
N ILE A 273 -15.70 6.68 -0.53
CA ILE A 273 -14.31 6.23 -0.75
C ILE A 273 -13.38 7.44 -0.88
N ASP A 274 -13.72 8.40 -1.74
CA ASP A 274 -12.94 9.62 -1.96
C ASP A 274 -12.79 10.40 -0.64
N PHE A 275 -13.86 10.54 0.14
CA PHE A 275 -13.81 11.15 1.47
C PHE A 275 -12.88 10.41 2.42
N CYS A 276 -12.90 9.08 2.43
CA CYS A 276 -11.98 8.28 3.24
C CYS A 276 -10.53 8.56 2.86
N HIS A 277 -10.20 8.49 1.57
CA HIS A 277 -8.84 8.70 1.06
C HIS A 277 -8.33 10.12 1.33
N GLU A 278 -9.15 11.14 1.13
CA GLU A 278 -8.81 12.54 1.41
C GLU A 278 -8.51 12.79 2.90
N ASN A 279 -9.07 11.98 3.80
CA ASN A 279 -8.88 12.08 5.24
C ASN A 279 -7.93 11.01 5.81
N GLY A 280 -7.28 10.22 4.96
CA GLY A 280 -6.35 9.16 5.39
C GLY A 280 -7.01 7.95 6.08
N LEU A 281 -8.31 7.74 5.85
CA LEU A 281 -9.10 6.62 6.35
C LEU A 281 -9.16 5.51 5.28
N LYS A 282 -9.40 4.26 5.70
CA LYS A 282 -9.62 3.14 4.78
C LYS A 282 -11.10 2.81 4.62
N ALA A 283 -11.54 2.63 3.38
CA ALA A 283 -12.90 2.17 3.06
C ALA A 283 -12.97 0.64 2.97
N LEU A 284 -13.92 0.03 3.67
CA LEU A 284 -14.23 -1.40 3.63
C LEU A 284 -15.63 -1.60 3.02
N ALA A 285 -15.75 -2.28 1.88
CA ALA A 285 -17.06 -2.65 1.33
C ALA A 285 -17.56 -3.96 1.96
N GLU A 286 -18.73 -3.90 2.60
CA GLU A 286 -19.35 -5.05 3.25
C GLU A 286 -20.42 -5.75 2.43
N GLY A 287 -20.66 -7.01 2.78
CA GLY A 287 -21.74 -7.80 2.24
C GLY A 287 -21.64 -8.02 0.74
N VAL A 288 -20.41 -8.06 0.19
CA VAL A 288 -20.18 -8.40 -1.23
C VAL A 288 -20.56 -9.86 -1.47
N GLU A 289 -21.59 -10.10 -2.28
CA GLU A 289 -22.14 -11.44 -2.53
C GLU A 289 -22.03 -11.91 -3.97
N THR A 290 -21.76 -10.99 -4.90
CA THR A 290 -21.64 -11.29 -6.34
C THR A 290 -20.34 -10.74 -6.94
N TYR A 291 -19.94 -11.33 -8.07
CA TYR A 291 -18.81 -10.84 -8.87
C TYR A 291 -19.01 -9.38 -9.32
N ASP A 292 -20.22 -9.04 -9.75
CA ASP A 292 -20.51 -7.71 -10.28
C ASP A 292 -20.41 -6.63 -9.19
N GLU A 293 -20.80 -6.95 -7.96
CA GLU A 293 -20.58 -6.09 -6.79
C GLU A 293 -19.08 -5.96 -6.48
N LEU A 294 -18.36 -7.09 -6.37
CA LEU A 294 -16.91 -7.12 -6.13
C LEU A 294 -16.17 -6.22 -7.13
N ARG A 295 -16.39 -6.48 -8.43
CA ARG A 295 -15.77 -5.71 -9.50
C ARG A 295 -16.14 -4.24 -9.41
N THR A 296 -17.41 -3.92 -9.15
CA THR A 296 -17.84 -2.52 -9.08
C THR A 296 -17.12 -1.80 -7.95
N VAL A 297 -17.08 -2.34 -6.72
CA VAL A 297 -16.45 -1.65 -5.59
C VAL A 297 -14.93 -1.49 -5.77
N ILE A 298 -14.25 -2.48 -6.39
CA ILE A 298 -12.83 -2.36 -6.74
C ILE A 298 -12.62 -1.24 -7.77
N LEU A 299 -13.45 -1.16 -8.80
CA LEU A 299 -13.38 -0.08 -9.81
C LEU A 299 -13.76 1.30 -9.27
N LEU A 300 -14.45 1.36 -8.12
CA LEU A 300 -14.68 2.62 -7.41
C LEU A 300 -13.50 3.01 -6.51
N GLY A 301 -12.52 2.12 -6.32
CA GLY A 301 -11.30 2.39 -5.56
C GLY A 301 -11.34 1.95 -4.08
N VAL A 302 -12.23 1.02 -3.70
CA VAL A 302 -12.29 0.55 -2.29
C VAL A 302 -10.97 -0.10 -1.85
N ASP A 303 -10.62 0.01 -0.56
CA ASP A 303 -9.37 -0.53 -0.02
C ASP A 303 -9.51 -1.99 0.43
N LEU A 304 -10.61 -2.29 1.11
CA LEU A 304 -10.87 -3.58 1.76
C LEU A 304 -12.24 -4.12 1.38
N ILE A 305 -12.39 -5.44 1.38
CA ILE A 305 -13.61 -6.13 0.97
C ILE A 305 -13.94 -7.24 1.96
N GLN A 306 -15.21 -7.32 2.34
CA GLN A 306 -15.76 -8.42 3.14
C GLN A 306 -17.11 -8.85 2.58
N GLY A 307 -17.35 -10.16 2.51
CA GLY A 307 -18.64 -10.68 2.07
C GLY A 307 -18.59 -12.16 1.72
N PHE A 308 -19.76 -12.76 1.50
CA PHE A 308 -19.83 -14.20 1.20
C PHE A 308 -19.23 -14.58 -0.15
N TYR A 309 -19.04 -13.62 -1.05
CA TYR A 309 -18.35 -13.86 -2.30
C TYR A 309 -16.88 -14.24 -2.06
N THR A 310 -16.18 -13.50 -1.19
CA THR A 310 -14.76 -13.75 -0.87
C THR A 310 -14.61 -14.95 0.05
N ALA A 311 -15.22 -14.91 1.24
CA ALA A 311 -15.24 -16.00 2.20
C ALA A 311 -16.38 -15.84 3.22
N ARG A 312 -16.98 -16.97 3.64
CA ARG A 312 -18.01 -16.99 4.69
C ARG A 312 -17.37 -17.03 6.08
N PRO A 313 -18.07 -16.56 7.14
CA PRO A 313 -17.61 -16.73 8.51
C PRO A 313 -17.48 -18.21 8.90
N SER A 314 -16.33 -18.61 9.44
CA SER A 314 -16.05 -19.98 9.88
C SER A 314 -15.41 -20.02 11.27
N ALA A 315 -15.59 -21.13 11.99
CA ALA A 315 -14.88 -21.37 13.24
C ALA A 315 -13.36 -21.59 12.99
N GLU A 316 -13.02 -22.18 11.86
CA GLU A 316 -11.63 -22.28 11.39
C GLU A 316 -11.16 -20.94 10.82
N ILE A 317 -10.01 -20.45 11.28
CA ILE A 317 -9.39 -19.22 10.79
C ILE A 317 -8.66 -19.53 9.48
N LEU A 318 -9.22 -19.05 8.37
CA LEU A 318 -8.64 -19.24 7.04
C LEU A 318 -7.31 -18.48 6.91
N SER A 319 -6.25 -19.14 6.48
CA SER A 319 -4.97 -18.48 6.16
C SER A 319 -5.01 -17.73 4.82
N GLU A 320 -5.92 -18.12 3.92
CA GLU A 320 -6.15 -17.53 2.60
C GLU A 320 -7.60 -17.76 2.13
N ILE A 321 -8.11 -16.88 1.25
CA ILE A 321 -9.40 -17.09 0.59
C ILE A 321 -9.24 -18.00 -0.64
N PRO A 322 -10.34 -18.57 -1.19
CA PRO A 322 -10.27 -19.40 -2.39
C PRO A 322 -9.52 -18.73 -3.54
N TYR A 323 -8.71 -19.52 -4.23
CA TYR A 323 -7.83 -19.09 -5.30
C TYR A 323 -8.56 -18.28 -6.39
N GLU A 324 -9.71 -18.77 -6.84
CA GLU A 324 -10.49 -18.13 -7.91
C GLU A 324 -10.93 -16.72 -7.52
N ARG A 325 -11.24 -16.51 -6.23
CA ARG A 325 -11.66 -15.20 -5.70
C ARG A 325 -10.50 -14.22 -5.66
N ARG A 326 -9.31 -14.67 -5.25
CA ARG A 326 -8.10 -13.83 -5.31
C ARG A 326 -7.82 -13.40 -6.75
N GLN A 327 -7.98 -14.32 -7.71
CA GLN A 327 -7.71 -14.03 -9.12
C GLN A 327 -8.65 -12.94 -9.65
N GLU A 328 -9.94 -13.07 -9.36
CA GLU A 328 -10.95 -12.09 -9.75
C GLU A 328 -10.66 -10.71 -9.16
N ILE A 329 -10.17 -10.61 -7.91
CA ILE A 329 -9.77 -9.34 -7.29
C ILE A 329 -8.60 -8.70 -8.04
N VAL A 330 -7.53 -9.47 -8.29
CA VAL A 330 -6.35 -9.00 -9.03
C VAL A 330 -6.73 -8.55 -10.45
N GLU A 331 -7.57 -9.31 -11.14
CA GLU A 331 -8.10 -8.94 -12.46
C GLU A 331 -8.85 -7.60 -12.44
N CYS A 332 -9.70 -7.39 -11.43
CA CYS A 332 -10.43 -6.12 -11.26
C CYS A 332 -9.50 -4.96 -10.90
N ARG A 333 -8.46 -5.21 -10.09
CA ARG A 333 -7.48 -4.19 -9.73
C ARG A 333 -6.68 -3.72 -10.95
N HIS A 334 -6.23 -4.65 -11.79
CA HIS A 334 -5.58 -4.25 -13.03
C HIS A 334 -6.53 -3.57 -14.00
N GLU A 335 -7.81 -3.94 -14.02
CA GLU A 335 -8.80 -3.22 -14.82
C GLU A 335 -8.95 -1.76 -14.37
N LEU A 336 -8.93 -1.50 -13.06
CA LEU A 336 -8.91 -0.14 -12.52
C LEU A 336 -7.65 0.62 -13.00
N GLU A 337 -6.49 -0.02 -12.96
CA GLU A 337 -5.19 0.58 -13.28
C GLU A 337 -4.95 0.82 -14.78
N ASP A 338 -5.41 -0.08 -15.63
CA ASP A 338 -5.23 -0.03 -17.09
C ASP A 338 -6.40 0.63 -17.81
N GLY A 339 -7.53 0.86 -17.12
CA GLY A 339 -8.76 1.38 -17.71
C GLY A 339 -9.43 0.43 -18.71
N ARG A 340 -8.97 -0.83 -18.80
CA ARG A 340 -9.51 -1.89 -19.65
C ARG A 340 -9.50 -3.21 -18.91
N ARG A 341 -10.50 -4.06 -19.17
CA ARG A 341 -10.53 -5.40 -18.60
C ARG A 341 -9.37 -6.23 -19.16
N LEU A 342 -8.52 -6.73 -18.28
CA LEU A 342 -7.50 -7.71 -18.63
C LEU A 342 -8.07 -9.11 -18.50
N LYS A 343 -7.63 -10.00 -19.40
CA LYS A 343 -7.85 -11.44 -19.25
C LYS A 343 -6.49 -12.03 -18.84
N ILE A 344 -6.42 -12.55 -17.61
CA ILE A 344 -5.18 -13.00 -16.98
C ILE A 344 -5.04 -14.52 -17.14
N TYR A 345 -3.87 -14.95 -17.62
CA TYR A 345 -3.49 -16.36 -17.65
C TYR A 345 -2.63 -16.67 -16.43
N SER A 346 -3.06 -17.61 -15.60
CA SER A 346 -2.27 -18.05 -14.45
C SER A 346 -1.34 -19.19 -14.88
N ALA A 347 -0.03 -18.97 -14.81
CA ALA A 347 0.96 -19.96 -15.19
C ALA A 347 1.20 -20.97 -14.05
N GLU A 348 1.24 -22.26 -14.40
CA GLU A 348 1.48 -23.35 -13.48
C GLU A 348 2.98 -23.62 -13.28
N LYS A 349 3.31 -24.32 -12.20
CA LYS A 349 4.70 -24.70 -11.89
C LYS A 349 5.29 -25.61 -12.99
N TYR A 350 6.45 -25.24 -13.54
CA TYR A 350 7.13 -25.93 -14.65
C TYR A 350 6.38 -25.89 -15.99
N GLU A 351 5.43 -24.97 -16.17
CA GLU A 351 4.68 -24.85 -17.41
C GLU A 351 5.51 -24.20 -18.53
N LYS A 352 5.26 -24.65 -19.77
CA LYS A 352 5.70 -23.99 -21.00
C LYS A 352 4.51 -23.28 -21.65
N VAL A 353 4.49 -21.95 -21.55
CA VAL A 353 3.42 -21.06 -22.00
C VAL A 353 3.76 -20.48 -23.38
N SER A 354 2.81 -20.52 -24.32
CA SER A 354 2.98 -19.95 -25.67
C SER A 354 2.25 -18.62 -25.79
N LEU A 355 2.99 -17.55 -26.10
CA LEU A 355 2.43 -16.21 -26.30
C LEU A 355 1.45 -16.15 -27.48
N GLU A 356 1.75 -16.83 -28.59
CA GLU A 356 0.83 -16.88 -29.74
C GLU A 356 -0.51 -17.54 -29.40
N ARG A 357 -0.48 -18.62 -28.60
CA ARG A 357 -1.70 -19.29 -28.16
C ARG A 357 -2.53 -18.36 -27.29
N LEU A 358 -1.89 -17.75 -26.29
CA LEU A 358 -2.57 -16.86 -25.35
C LEU A 358 -3.13 -15.60 -26.02
N GLY A 359 -2.38 -14.99 -26.94
CA GLY A 359 -2.85 -13.83 -27.68
C GLY A 359 -4.06 -14.16 -28.57
N LYS A 360 -4.10 -15.34 -29.22
CA LYS A 360 -5.29 -15.82 -29.96
C LYS A 360 -6.50 -16.08 -29.06
N GLU A 361 -6.26 -16.53 -27.83
CA GLU A 361 -7.30 -16.74 -26.80
C GLU A 361 -7.73 -15.43 -26.10
N GLY A 362 -7.13 -14.29 -26.47
CA GLY A 362 -7.47 -12.95 -25.98
C GLY A 362 -6.92 -12.62 -24.59
N TYR A 363 -5.90 -13.34 -24.11
CA TYR A 363 -5.20 -12.98 -22.88
C TYR A 363 -4.27 -11.79 -23.11
N SER A 364 -4.15 -10.94 -22.09
CA SER A 364 -3.34 -9.72 -22.11
C SER A 364 -2.29 -9.68 -20.99
N CYS A 365 -2.29 -10.68 -20.10
CA CYS A 365 -1.37 -10.76 -18.97
C CYS A 365 -1.11 -12.22 -18.61
N ILE A 366 0.13 -12.55 -18.26
CA ILE A 366 0.53 -13.81 -17.63
C ILE A 366 0.87 -13.53 -16.17
N HIS A 367 0.20 -14.21 -15.24
CA HIS A 367 0.49 -14.14 -13.82
C HIS A 367 1.27 -15.38 -13.39
N ILE A 368 2.50 -15.18 -12.94
CA ILE A 368 3.42 -16.19 -12.42
C ILE A 368 3.43 -16.09 -10.90
N GLY A 369 3.52 -17.22 -10.20
CA GLY A 369 3.65 -17.23 -8.75
C GLY A 369 2.33 -17.21 -7.99
N PHE A 370 1.20 -17.20 -8.69
CA PHE A 370 -0.09 -16.95 -8.09
C PHE A 370 -0.65 -18.14 -7.28
N ARG A 371 -0.39 -19.39 -7.73
CA ARG A 371 -0.69 -20.63 -6.97
C ARG A 371 0.49 -21.12 -6.15
N TYR A 372 1.68 -21.00 -6.73
CA TYR A 372 2.91 -21.53 -6.16
C TYR A 372 3.92 -20.41 -6.12
N HIS A 373 4.34 -20.02 -4.92
CA HIS A 373 5.40 -19.03 -4.73
C HIS A 373 6.79 -19.57 -5.12
N ASP A 374 6.88 -20.72 -5.78
CA ASP A 374 8.13 -21.27 -6.25
C ASP A 374 8.03 -22.04 -7.58
N GLY A 375 9.12 -22.06 -8.33
CA GLY A 375 9.31 -22.92 -9.51
C GLY A 375 9.72 -22.20 -10.78
N ASN A 376 9.67 -22.92 -11.90
CA ASN A 376 10.17 -22.40 -13.16
C ASN A 376 9.04 -22.27 -14.16
N VAL A 377 8.95 -21.18 -14.90
CA VAL A 377 7.96 -20.99 -15.98
C VAL A 377 8.70 -20.62 -17.26
N THR A 378 8.38 -21.28 -18.36
CA THR A 378 8.97 -20.99 -19.68
C THR A 378 7.95 -20.30 -20.56
N ILE A 379 8.27 -19.11 -21.05
CA ILE A 379 7.42 -18.32 -21.94
C ILE A 379 8.07 -18.31 -23.32
N VAL A 380 7.31 -18.79 -24.31
CA VAL A 380 7.78 -18.93 -25.68
C VAL A 380 6.98 -18.04 -26.60
N GLY A 381 7.69 -17.19 -27.32
CA GLY A 381 7.15 -16.36 -28.37
C GLY A 381 7.68 -16.72 -29.74
N SER A 382 7.48 -15.78 -30.66
CA SER A 382 8.01 -15.78 -32.01
C SER A 382 8.49 -14.37 -32.32
N GLU A 383 9.64 -14.24 -32.99
CA GLU A 383 10.32 -12.96 -33.22
C GLU A 383 9.45 -11.88 -33.91
N ASN A 384 8.42 -12.29 -34.67
CA ASN A 384 7.58 -11.40 -35.46
C ASN A 384 6.16 -11.20 -34.87
N TYR A 385 5.91 -11.67 -33.65
CA TYR A 385 4.60 -11.58 -33.02
C TYR A 385 4.66 -10.76 -31.73
N ASP A 386 4.19 -9.51 -31.83
CA ASP A 386 3.93 -8.69 -30.65
C ASP A 386 2.68 -9.25 -29.95
N SER A 387 2.88 -9.82 -28.76
CA SER A 387 1.83 -10.52 -28.04
C SER A 387 0.79 -9.57 -27.44
N GLY A 388 1.14 -8.31 -27.16
CA GLY A 388 0.29 -7.45 -26.33
C GLY A 388 0.15 -7.94 -24.88
N ILE A 389 1.01 -8.88 -24.46
CA ILE A 389 0.98 -9.54 -23.16
C ILE A 389 2.14 -9.04 -22.31
N HIS A 390 1.84 -8.70 -21.07
CA HIS A 390 2.83 -8.45 -20.02
C HIS A 390 2.82 -9.58 -18.98
N ILE A 391 3.82 -9.58 -18.10
CA ILE A 391 4.00 -10.57 -17.04
C ILE A 391 3.88 -9.88 -15.69
N LEU A 392 3.17 -10.52 -14.78
CA LEU A 392 3.12 -10.19 -13.36
C LEU A 392 3.67 -11.37 -12.57
N CYS A 393 4.56 -11.11 -11.63
CA CYS A 393 5.05 -12.09 -10.68
C CYS A 393 4.49 -11.74 -9.30
N SER A 394 3.81 -12.69 -8.65
CA SER A 394 3.24 -12.49 -7.33
C SER A 394 4.31 -12.21 -6.27
N ASP A 395 3.90 -11.52 -5.21
CA ASP A 395 4.72 -11.33 -4.01
C ASP A 395 5.24 -12.67 -3.46
N GLY A 396 6.47 -12.67 -2.98
CA GLY A 396 7.16 -13.85 -2.41
C GLY A 396 7.59 -14.89 -3.45
N PHE A 397 7.44 -14.65 -4.75
CA PHE A 397 7.77 -15.65 -5.76
C PHE A 397 9.29 -15.89 -5.84
N ASN A 398 9.68 -17.16 -5.75
CA ASN A 398 11.06 -17.62 -5.78
C ASN A 398 11.29 -18.65 -6.89
N GLY A 399 11.92 -18.24 -7.99
CA GLY A 399 12.13 -19.17 -9.09
C GLY A 399 12.66 -18.56 -10.36
N MET A 400 12.47 -19.29 -11.46
CA MET A 400 13.05 -18.94 -12.75
C MET A 400 11.98 -18.67 -13.81
N VAL A 401 12.11 -17.55 -14.50
CA VAL A 401 11.29 -17.25 -15.68
C VAL A 401 12.20 -17.36 -16.90
N VAL A 402 11.88 -18.27 -17.81
CA VAL A 402 12.63 -18.45 -19.06
C VAL A 402 11.89 -17.72 -20.16
N LEU A 403 12.56 -16.79 -20.85
CA LEU A 403 12.05 -16.17 -22.07
C LEU A 403 12.76 -16.79 -23.28
N GLU A 404 11.98 -17.37 -24.19
CA GLU A 404 12.47 -17.99 -25.44
C GLU A 404 11.82 -17.29 -26.63
N ASN A 405 12.56 -16.41 -27.31
CA ASN A 405 12.08 -15.59 -28.42
C ASN A 405 10.79 -14.81 -28.10
N ALA A 406 10.68 -14.29 -26.88
CA ALA A 406 9.48 -13.66 -26.37
C ALA A 406 9.44 -12.17 -26.71
N HIS A 407 8.36 -11.72 -27.35
CA HIS A 407 8.05 -10.30 -27.51
C HIS A 407 6.85 -9.94 -26.63
N LEU A 408 7.15 -9.23 -25.54
CA LEU A 408 6.17 -8.72 -24.57
C LEU A 408 5.94 -7.23 -24.81
N SER A 409 4.72 -6.77 -24.55
CA SER A 409 4.40 -5.35 -24.62
C SER A 409 3.33 -4.97 -23.62
N ASN A 410 3.39 -3.71 -23.17
CA ASN A 410 2.37 -3.14 -22.31
C ASN A 410 2.03 -1.71 -22.75
N ILE A 411 1.02 -1.13 -22.11
CA ILE A 411 0.71 0.30 -22.21
C ILE A 411 1.96 1.09 -21.80
N VAL A 412 2.25 2.17 -22.53
CA VAL A 412 3.40 3.04 -22.26
C VAL A 412 3.35 3.51 -20.80
N GLY A 413 4.47 3.34 -20.08
CA GLY A 413 4.61 3.70 -18.67
C GLY A 413 4.25 2.59 -17.68
N ARG A 414 3.76 1.46 -18.17
CA ARG A 414 3.54 0.25 -17.34
C ARG A 414 4.65 -0.77 -17.61
N PRO A 415 5.08 -1.56 -16.60
CA PRO A 415 6.10 -2.58 -16.80
C PRO A 415 5.63 -3.70 -17.73
N CYS A 416 6.54 -4.23 -18.55
CA CYS A 416 6.29 -5.48 -19.29
C CYS A 416 6.48 -6.71 -18.40
N ILE A 417 7.33 -6.61 -17.39
CA ILE A 417 7.51 -7.63 -16.36
C ILE A 417 7.49 -6.92 -15.02
N ASP A 418 6.48 -7.21 -14.21
CA ASP A 418 6.34 -6.66 -12.88
C ASP A 418 6.70 -7.73 -11.83
N ILE A 419 7.69 -7.44 -10.99
CA ILE A 419 8.13 -8.32 -9.91
C ILE A 419 7.59 -7.78 -8.60
N GLY A 420 6.71 -8.55 -7.96
CA GLY A 420 6.14 -8.25 -6.65
C GLY A 420 7.17 -8.22 -5.52
N ASN A 421 6.67 -7.92 -4.33
CA ASN A 421 7.48 -7.73 -3.13
C ASN A 421 8.10 -9.05 -2.67
N GLU A 422 9.20 -9.00 -1.91
CA GLU A 422 9.88 -10.14 -1.28
C GLU A 422 10.17 -11.32 -2.24
N SER A 423 10.33 -11.04 -3.53
CA SER A 423 10.48 -12.04 -4.58
C SER A 423 11.94 -12.24 -4.94
N CYS A 424 12.31 -13.46 -5.32
CA CYS A 424 13.66 -13.81 -5.79
C CYS A 424 13.57 -14.49 -7.15
N ILE A 425 13.83 -13.74 -8.22
CA ILE A 425 13.61 -14.19 -9.60
C ILE A 425 14.92 -14.27 -10.38
N THR A 426 15.07 -15.36 -11.13
CA THR A 426 16.09 -15.50 -12.17
C THR A 426 15.44 -15.50 -13.55
N LEU A 427 15.71 -14.46 -14.35
CA LEU A 427 15.26 -14.36 -15.73
C LEU A 427 16.31 -15.01 -16.65
N ARG A 428 15.98 -16.18 -17.20
CA ARG A 428 16.81 -16.87 -18.19
C ARG A 428 16.43 -16.42 -19.59
N LEU A 429 17.36 -15.78 -20.29
CA LEU A 429 17.17 -15.29 -21.65
C LEU A 429 17.67 -16.32 -22.67
N MET A 430 16.80 -16.69 -23.61
CA MET A 430 17.10 -17.57 -24.74
C MET A 430 16.59 -16.95 -26.05
N GLY A 431 17.40 -17.01 -27.11
CA GLY A 431 17.06 -16.44 -28.40
C GLY A 431 16.97 -14.90 -28.36
N SER A 432 16.08 -14.31 -29.16
CA SER A 432 15.92 -12.85 -29.27
C SER A 432 14.63 -12.40 -28.56
N ASN A 433 14.76 -11.73 -27.42
CA ASN A 433 13.63 -11.27 -26.62
C ASN A 433 13.46 -9.76 -26.71
N LYS A 434 12.22 -9.29 -26.61
CA LYS A 434 11.89 -7.87 -26.76
C LYS A 434 10.81 -7.42 -25.79
N LEU A 435 11.00 -6.27 -25.16
CA LEU A 435 10.01 -5.56 -24.35
C LEU A 435 9.69 -4.22 -25.00
N THR A 436 8.40 -3.93 -25.23
CA THR A 436 7.96 -2.66 -25.82
C THR A 436 6.97 -1.94 -24.91
N GLY A 437 7.19 -0.64 -24.69
CA GLY A 437 6.29 0.22 -23.91
C GLY A 437 6.60 0.25 -22.41
N GLY A 438 7.24 -0.82 -21.91
CA GLY A 438 7.58 -1.00 -20.50
C GLY A 438 8.90 -1.72 -20.29
N GLY A 439 9.53 -1.43 -19.15
CA GLY A 439 10.71 -2.13 -18.66
C GLY A 439 10.37 -3.31 -17.75
N ILE A 440 11.33 -3.68 -16.91
CA ILE A 440 11.19 -4.66 -15.83
C ILE A 440 11.17 -3.91 -14.50
N ARG A 441 10.06 -4.00 -13.75
CA ARG A 441 9.95 -3.43 -12.40
C ARG A 441 10.42 -4.45 -11.37
N VAL A 442 11.25 -4.02 -10.44
CA VAL A 442 11.80 -4.82 -9.33
C VAL A 442 11.57 -4.02 -8.05
N ASP A 443 10.70 -4.53 -7.18
CA ASP A 443 10.45 -3.94 -5.87
C ASP A 443 11.73 -3.85 -5.01
N GLU A 444 11.77 -2.88 -4.10
CA GLU A 444 12.89 -2.63 -3.16
C GLU A 444 13.24 -3.87 -2.32
N SER A 445 12.24 -4.66 -1.92
CA SER A 445 12.43 -5.85 -1.09
C SER A 445 12.87 -7.10 -1.88
N SER A 446 12.95 -7.00 -3.21
CA SER A 446 13.11 -8.15 -4.10
C SER A 446 14.54 -8.32 -4.65
N LYS A 447 14.84 -9.51 -5.15
CA LYS A 447 16.08 -9.83 -5.86
C LYS A 447 15.76 -10.25 -7.29
N PHE A 448 16.42 -9.60 -8.24
CA PHE A 448 16.33 -9.93 -9.66
C PHE A 448 17.69 -10.34 -10.19
N SER A 449 17.74 -11.45 -10.91
CA SER A 449 18.95 -11.95 -11.56
C SER A 449 18.72 -12.31 -13.02
N THR A 450 19.74 -12.20 -13.86
CA THR A 450 19.68 -12.65 -15.26
C THR A 450 20.72 -13.71 -15.57
N GLU A 451 20.36 -14.67 -16.42
CA GLU A 451 21.28 -15.69 -16.93
C GLU A 451 20.90 -16.10 -18.37
N GLY A 452 21.71 -16.97 -18.96
CA GLY A 452 21.48 -17.50 -20.30
C GLY A 452 22.31 -16.80 -21.37
N THR A 453 22.01 -17.10 -22.63
CA THR A 453 22.80 -16.67 -23.79
C THR A 453 21.99 -15.86 -24.80
N GLY A 454 20.71 -15.62 -24.52
CA GLY A 454 19.82 -14.85 -25.38
C GLY A 454 20.00 -13.34 -25.19
N ASP A 455 19.47 -12.60 -26.16
CA ASP A 455 19.43 -11.15 -26.16
C ASP A 455 18.09 -10.64 -25.61
N LEU A 456 18.10 -9.41 -25.08
CA LEU A 456 16.93 -8.69 -24.59
C LEU A 456 16.99 -7.23 -25.07
N ASP A 457 16.05 -6.83 -25.92
CA ASP A 457 15.88 -5.44 -26.36
C ASP A 457 14.68 -4.77 -25.67
N ILE A 458 14.93 -3.69 -24.93
CA ILE A 458 13.91 -2.92 -24.20
C ILE A 458 13.70 -1.58 -24.90
N GLN A 459 12.48 -1.32 -25.37
CA GLN A 459 12.11 -0.10 -26.10
C GLN A 459 11.13 0.73 -25.26
N LEU A 460 11.60 1.88 -24.79
CA LEU A 460 10.88 2.77 -23.88
C LEU A 460 10.49 4.07 -24.58
N GLY A 461 9.27 4.53 -24.34
CA GLY A 461 8.70 5.72 -24.98
C GLY A 461 7.84 6.61 -24.08
N ASP A 462 7.88 6.40 -22.77
CA ASP A 462 7.11 7.20 -21.80
C ASP A 462 7.75 8.59 -21.59
N ALA A 463 7.21 9.45 -20.74
CA ALA A 463 7.83 10.70 -20.30
C ALA A 463 8.86 10.47 -19.17
N ASP A 464 8.53 9.58 -18.24
CA ASP A 464 9.43 9.06 -17.21
C ASP A 464 9.66 7.57 -17.42
N TYR A 465 10.89 7.06 -17.28
CA TYR A 465 11.17 5.66 -17.59
C TYR A 465 12.18 4.99 -16.67
N TYR A 466 12.04 3.68 -16.58
CA TYR A 466 13.07 2.76 -16.12
C TYR A 466 13.16 1.57 -17.10
N GLY A 467 14.37 1.11 -17.41
CA GLY A 467 14.56 -0.09 -18.23
C GLY A 467 14.48 -1.36 -17.40
N ILE A 468 15.36 -1.48 -16.40
CA ILE A 468 15.35 -2.57 -15.42
C ILE A 468 15.64 -1.96 -14.05
N GLY A 469 14.69 -2.06 -13.12
CA GLY A 469 14.79 -1.49 -11.78
C GLY A 469 13.44 -0.99 -11.29
N ASN A 470 13.31 0.28 -10.90
CA ASN A 470 12.04 0.81 -10.38
C ASN A 470 11.82 2.26 -10.82
N ASP A 471 10.64 2.80 -10.51
CA ASP A 471 10.27 4.17 -10.85
C ASP A 471 11.16 5.24 -10.18
N LEU A 472 10.98 6.50 -10.59
CA LEU A 472 11.77 7.63 -10.12
C LEU A 472 11.48 8.05 -8.66
N SER A 473 10.43 7.53 -8.05
CA SER A 473 10.07 7.78 -6.66
C SER A 473 10.53 6.69 -5.68
N SER A 474 10.89 5.53 -6.21
CA SER A 474 11.13 4.31 -5.43
C SER A 474 12.58 3.80 -5.56
N ALA A 475 13.02 3.02 -4.57
CA ALA A 475 14.26 2.25 -4.67
C ALA A 475 13.98 0.94 -5.43
N HIS A 476 15.02 0.35 -6.00
CA HIS A 476 14.95 -1.01 -6.54
C HIS A 476 15.66 -1.97 -5.59
N GLY A 477 15.25 -3.24 -5.62
CA GLY A 477 15.93 -4.29 -4.87
C GLY A 477 17.27 -4.69 -5.48
N ARG A 478 17.82 -5.86 -5.15
CA ARG A 478 19.13 -6.26 -5.67
C ARG A 478 19.06 -6.70 -7.13
N LEU A 479 19.83 -6.06 -8.02
CA LEU A 479 19.94 -6.43 -9.43
C LEU A 479 21.28 -7.13 -9.70
N GLU A 480 21.24 -8.39 -10.15
CA GLU A 480 22.43 -9.21 -10.47
C GLU A 480 22.39 -9.69 -11.92
N PHE A 481 23.23 -9.14 -12.79
CA PHE A 481 23.29 -9.56 -14.19
C PHE A 481 24.44 -10.55 -14.42
N GLY A 482 24.12 -11.72 -14.99
CA GLY A 482 25.07 -12.82 -15.20
C GLY A 482 24.82 -13.61 -16.49
N HIS A 483 24.31 -12.93 -17.51
CA HIS A 483 24.02 -13.51 -18.83
C HIS A 483 25.17 -13.25 -19.83
N ASP A 484 25.30 -14.11 -20.84
CA ASP A 484 26.36 -14.02 -21.87
C ASP A 484 25.92 -13.27 -23.15
N GLY A 485 24.62 -13.00 -23.30
CA GLY A 485 24.04 -12.31 -24.46
C GLY A 485 24.16 -10.78 -24.39
N THR A 486 23.26 -10.10 -25.10
CA THR A 486 23.16 -8.64 -25.12
C THR A 486 21.89 -8.13 -24.46
N ILE A 487 21.98 -7.22 -23.49
CA ILE A 487 20.86 -6.40 -23.01
C ILE A 487 20.98 -5.01 -23.63
N SER A 488 19.98 -4.60 -24.41
CA SER A 488 19.85 -3.23 -24.93
C SER A 488 18.67 -2.50 -24.32
N VAL A 489 18.90 -1.26 -23.88
CA VAL A 489 17.84 -0.35 -23.42
C VAL A 489 17.85 0.88 -24.31
N ASN A 490 16.74 1.13 -24.98
CA ASN A 490 16.56 2.23 -25.92
C ASN A 490 15.40 3.12 -25.45
N ALA A 491 15.70 4.32 -24.95
CA ALA A 491 14.71 5.26 -24.45
C ALA A 491 14.67 6.56 -25.27
N LYS A 492 13.47 6.95 -25.73
CA LYS A 492 13.22 8.22 -26.45
C LYS A 492 12.47 9.24 -25.59
N SER A 493 12.67 9.17 -24.28
CA SER A 493 11.84 9.72 -23.21
C SER A 493 12.49 10.92 -22.51
N HIS A 494 11.77 11.70 -21.69
CA HIS A 494 12.33 12.88 -21.02
C HIS A 494 13.25 12.52 -19.84
N THR A 495 12.77 11.83 -18.81
CA THR A 495 13.57 11.61 -17.59
C THR A 495 13.60 10.14 -17.22
N GLY A 496 14.77 9.57 -16.92
CA GLY A 496 14.76 8.17 -16.51
C GLY A 496 16.11 7.50 -16.31
N VAL A 497 16.05 6.22 -15.99
CA VAL A 497 17.22 5.37 -15.69
C VAL A 497 17.18 4.13 -16.57
N CYS A 498 18.25 3.78 -17.29
CA CYS A 498 18.24 2.55 -18.07
C CYS A 498 18.31 1.30 -17.16
N ILE A 499 19.28 1.24 -16.26
CA ILE A 499 19.40 0.18 -15.25
C ILE A 499 19.54 0.83 -13.87
N GLY A 500 18.53 0.67 -13.02
CA GLY A 500 18.44 1.27 -11.69
C GLY A 500 17.09 1.94 -11.41
N SER A 501 17.05 2.94 -10.53
CA SER A 501 15.79 3.58 -10.11
C SER A 501 15.96 5.02 -9.61
N GLY A 502 14.87 5.63 -9.14
CA GLY A 502 14.88 6.93 -8.50
C GLY A 502 15.72 6.99 -7.23
N ARG A 503 15.37 6.20 -6.22
CA ARG A 503 15.98 6.27 -4.87
C ARG A 503 17.21 5.38 -4.69
N GLY A 504 17.61 4.65 -5.73
CA GLY A 504 18.82 3.84 -5.75
C GLY A 504 18.61 2.39 -5.36
N GLY A 505 19.70 1.73 -4.97
CA GLY A 505 19.75 0.28 -4.73
C GLY A 505 21.12 -0.34 -5.05
N GLU A 506 21.17 -1.67 -5.05
CA GLU A 506 22.38 -2.45 -5.36
C GLU A 506 22.34 -3.01 -6.78
N ILE A 507 23.35 -2.65 -7.58
CA ILE A 507 23.49 -3.09 -8.97
C ILE A 507 24.81 -3.84 -9.13
N SER A 508 24.75 -5.09 -9.58
CA SER A 508 25.91 -5.89 -9.95
C SER A 508 25.76 -6.36 -11.39
N ILE A 509 26.55 -5.80 -12.30
CA ILE A 509 26.55 -6.15 -13.72
C ILE A 509 27.76 -7.03 -14.00
N GLY A 510 27.56 -8.23 -14.53
CA GLY A 510 28.67 -9.03 -15.01
C GLY A 510 28.33 -9.88 -16.22
N ARG A 511 29.38 -10.21 -16.99
CA ARG A 511 29.32 -10.97 -18.25
C ARG A 511 28.40 -10.33 -19.32
N GLY A 512 28.54 -10.76 -20.57
CA GLY A 512 27.70 -10.28 -21.66
C GLY A 512 27.97 -8.83 -22.09
N ARG A 513 27.05 -8.30 -22.89
CA ARG A 513 27.12 -6.95 -23.48
C ARG A 513 25.90 -6.11 -23.10
N TYR A 514 26.13 -4.86 -22.75
CA TYR A 514 25.08 -3.91 -22.38
C TYR A 514 25.15 -2.69 -23.30
N THR A 515 24.04 -2.34 -23.93
CA THR A 515 23.95 -1.17 -24.83
C THR A 515 22.84 -0.25 -24.38
N LEU A 516 23.18 0.92 -23.84
CA LEU A 516 22.22 1.85 -23.25
C LEU A 516 22.15 3.14 -24.07
N ASN A 517 21.03 3.38 -24.73
CA ASN A 517 20.82 4.55 -25.60
C ASN A 517 19.66 5.39 -25.10
N THR A 518 19.91 6.67 -24.85
CA THR A 518 18.88 7.61 -24.40
C THR A 518 18.87 8.88 -25.25
N ALA A 519 17.68 9.39 -25.48
CA ALA A 519 17.43 10.70 -26.05
C ALA A 519 16.34 11.38 -25.23
N GLY A 520 16.76 12.23 -24.28
CA GLY A 520 15.88 12.79 -23.25
C GLY A 520 16.33 14.11 -22.65
N ALA A 521 15.62 14.58 -21.62
CA ALA A 521 16.00 15.74 -20.83
C ALA A 521 17.03 15.37 -19.74
N SER A 522 16.77 14.33 -18.94
CA SER A 522 17.73 13.87 -17.93
C SER A 522 17.82 12.36 -17.92
N SER A 523 19.02 11.77 -17.96
CA SER A 523 19.13 10.32 -17.99
C SER A 523 20.31 9.76 -17.23
N VAL A 524 20.10 8.60 -16.64
CA VAL A 524 21.13 7.80 -15.99
C VAL A 524 21.28 6.48 -16.75
N GLY A 525 22.50 6.14 -17.16
CA GLY A 525 22.78 4.84 -17.78
C GLY A 525 22.62 3.73 -16.75
N VAL A 526 23.50 3.72 -15.74
CA VAL A 526 23.46 2.75 -14.64
C VAL A 526 23.52 3.49 -13.30
N GLY A 527 22.54 3.30 -12.43
CA GLY A 527 22.57 3.83 -11.06
C GLY A 527 21.27 4.50 -10.60
N ALA A 528 21.35 5.69 -10.00
CA ALA A 528 20.24 6.33 -9.30
C ALA A 528 19.93 7.75 -9.79
N PHE A 529 18.67 8.18 -9.70
CA PHE A 529 18.30 9.55 -10.05
C PHE A 529 18.43 10.53 -8.86
N ASP A 530 17.87 10.20 -7.70
CA ASP A 530 17.84 11.05 -6.50
C ASP A 530 17.98 10.19 -5.22
N GLY A 531 19.05 9.39 -5.18
CA GLY A 531 19.36 8.47 -4.10
C GLY A 531 20.76 7.86 -4.21
N ASP A 532 21.16 7.14 -3.17
CA ASP A 532 22.48 6.52 -3.11
C ASP A 532 22.54 5.26 -3.97
N SER A 533 23.66 5.05 -4.67
CA SER A 533 23.84 3.89 -5.54
C SER A 533 25.12 3.13 -5.22
N LYS A 534 25.01 1.80 -5.16
CA LYS A 534 26.15 0.88 -5.10
C LYS A 534 26.21 0.07 -6.39
N ILE A 535 27.27 0.29 -7.17
CA ILE A 535 27.41 -0.24 -8.52
C ILE A 535 28.69 -1.08 -8.59
N GLU A 536 28.55 -2.34 -8.96
CA GLU A 536 29.65 -3.27 -9.22
C GLU A 536 29.57 -3.74 -10.68
N ILE A 537 30.65 -3.58 -11.46
CA ILE A 537 30.72 -3.99 -12.87
C ILE A 537 31.90 -4.94 -13.05
N LEU A 538 31.64 -6.19 -13.45
CA LEU A 538 32.62 -7.27 -13.46
C LEU A 538 32.59 -8.08 -14.77
N GLY A 539 33.66 -7.98 -15.55
CA GLY A 539 33.86 -8.87 -16.71
C GLY A 539 32.83 -8.72 -17.83
N CYS A 540 32.38 -7.50 -18.15
CA CYS A 540 31.41 -7.26 -19.23
C CYS A 540 31.83 -6.17 -20.22
N ASP A 541 31.12 -6.09 -21.35
CA ASP A 541 31.19 -4.98 -22.30
C ASP A 541 30.00 -4.04 -22.07
N LEU A 542 30.25 -2.80 -21.62
CA LEU A 542 29.22 -1.79 -21.40
C LEU A 542 29.42 -0.62 -22.37
N SER A 543 28.41 -0.33 -23.18
CA SER A 543 28.41 0.81 -24.11
C SER A 543 27.18 1.67 -23.86
N MET A 544 27.37 2.97 -23.76
CA MET A 544 26.27 3.92 -23.57
C MET A 544 26.40 5.16 -24.46
N ALA A 545 25.26 5.64 -24.92
CA ALA A 545 25.11 6.87 -25.69
C ALA A 545 23.92 7.66 -25.13
N LEU A 546 24.21 8.64 -24.26
CA LEU A 546 23.20 9.41 -23.56
C LEU A 546 23.15 10.85 -24.09
N ASN A 547 22.02 11.25 -24.63
CA ASN A 547 21.81 12.59 -25.19
C ASN A 547 20.72 13.32 -24.39
N GLY A 548 21.02 14.52 -23.90
CA GLY A 548 20.04 15.29 -23.13
C GLY A 548 20.54 16.58 -22.47
N ALA A 549 19.84 17.08 -21.46
CA ALA A 549 20.29 18.23 -20.68
C ALA A 549 21.20 17.81 -19.51
N PHE A 550 20.81 16.78 -18.74
CA PHE A 550 21.52 16.32 -17.55
C PHE A 550 21.75 14.81 -17.60
N ASN A 551 22.98 14.38 -17.88
CA ASN A 551 23.25 12.94 -18.03
C ASN A 551 24.34 12.43 -17.11
N VAL A 552 24.12 11.23 -16.58
CA VAL A 552 25.11 10.46 -15.83
C VAL A 552 25.29 9.12 -16.51
N GLY A 553 26.52 8.76 -16.87
CA GLY A 553 26.80 7.45 -17.43
C GLY A 553 26.61 6.35 -16.40
N ILE A 554 27.46 6.35 -15.38
CA ILE A 554 27.44 5.39 -14.26
C ILE A 554 27.49 6.17 -12.95
N GLY A 555 26.47 6.01 -12.10
CA GLY A 555 26.42 6.64 -10.78
C GLY A 555 25.08 7.31 -10.49
N ALA A 556 25.10 8.52 -9.91
CA ALA A 556 23.89 9.17 -9.42
C ALA A 556 23.72 10.62 -9.91
N VAL A 557 22.50 11.03 -10.24
CA VAL A 557 22.23 12.47 -10.50
C VAL A 557 22.23 13.25 -9.19
N GLY A 558 21.45 12.82 -8.20
CA GLY A 558 21.49 13.27 -6.81
C GLY A 558 21.73 12.07 -5.88
N GLY A 559 22.55 12.25 -4.85
CA GLY A 559 22.98 11.18 -3.93
C GLY A 559 24.44 10.77 -4.12
N SER A 560 24.93 9.88 -3.25
CA SER A 560 26.30 9.38 -3.31
C SER A 560 26.39 8.12 -4.19
N ALA A 561 27.51 7.96 -4.89
CA ALA A 561 27.76 6.80 -5.74
C ALA A 561 29.03 6.07 -5.28
N LYS A 562 28.89 4.78 -5.00
CA LYS A 562 30.00 3.86 -4.78
C LYS A 562 30.12 2.93 -5.97
N ILE A 563 31.21 3.07 -6.73
CA ILE A 563 31.39 2.45 -8.03
C ILE A 563 32.65 1.60 -8.01
N HIS A 564 32.50 0.32 -8.31
CA HIS A 564 33.61 -0.62 -8.42
C HIS A 564 33.55 -1.34 -9.77
N MET A 565 34.59 -1.20 -10.59
CA MET A 565 34.62 -1.79 -11.92
C MET A 565 35.91 -2.58 -12.16
N ILE A 566 35.79 -3.84 -12.58
CA ILE A 566 36.92 -4.75 -12.80
C ILE A 566 36.74 -5.55 -14.09
N TYR A 567 37.84 -5.83 -14.81
CA TYR A 567 37.90 -6.75 -15.96
C TYR A 567 36.94 -6.43 -17.11
N SER A 568 36.49 -5.18 -17.23
CA SER A 568 35.42 -4.78 -18.15
C SER A 568 35.93 -3.86 -19.25
N SER A 569 35.12 -3.70 -20.30
CA SER A 569 35.31 -2.67 -21.33
C SER A 569 34.13 -1.72 -21.28
N VAL A 570 34.38 -0.44 -21.00
CA VAL A 570 33.34 0.57 -20.81
C VAL A 570 33.51 1.68 -21.85
N ASN A 571 32.43 2.00 -22.58
CA ASN A 571 32.39 3.09 -23.54
C ASN A 571 31.24 4.04 -23.20
N VAL A 572 31.56 5.30 -22.91
CA VAL A 572 30.60 6.31 -22.47
C VAL A 572 30.60 7.48 -23.45
N ASN A 573 29.49 7.67 -24.18
CA ASN A 573 29.30 8.84 -25.05
C ASN A 573 28.19 9.71 -24.48
N LEU A 574 28.51 10.95 -24.13
CA LEU A 574 27.56 11.90 -23.55
C LEU A 574 27.52 13.18 -24.37
N ASN A 575 26.31 13.63 -24.71
CA ASN A 575 26.09 14.95 -25.29
C ASN A 575 25.05 15.69 -24.44
N SER A 576 25.49 16.68 -23.65
CA SER A 576 24.65 17.26 -22.61
C SER A 576 24.91 18.74 -22.29
N GLN A 577 24.04 19.37 -21.48
CA GLN A 577 24.38 20.66 -20.87
C GLN A 577 25.28 20.46 -19.65
N MET A 578 24.92 19.49 -18.80
CA MET A 578 25.76 19.02 -17.71
C MET A 578 25.89 17.50 -17.77
N ALA A 579 27.11 17.00 -17.59
CA ALA A 579 27.40 15.57 -17.71
C ALA A 579 28.32 15.05 -16.61
N THR A 580 28.15 13.79 -16.25
CA THR A 580 29.13 13.02 -15.49
C THR A 580 29.32 11.66 -16.14
N GLY A 581 30.56 11.30 -16.48
CA GLY A 581 30.88 9.98 -17.02
C GLY A 581 30.61 8.89 -15.98
N VAL A 582 31.43 8.89 -14.94
CA VAL A 582 31.37 7.98 -13.80
C VAL A 582 31.41 8.80 -12.50
N GLY A 583 30.34 8.78 -11.71
CA GLY A 583 30.27 9.48 -10.43
C GLY A 583 28.93 10.17 -10.17
N THR A 584 28.95 11.40 -9.65
CA THR A 584 27.72 12.12 -9.25
C THR A 584 27.60 13.51 -9.89
N LEU A 585 26.37 13.93 -10.22
CA LEU A 585 26.15 15.18 -10.96
C LEU A 585 25.87 16.40 -10.07
N THR A 586 24.88 16.32 -9.17
CA THR A 586 24.32 17.51 -8.50
C THR A 586 24.71 17.63 -7.03
N CYS A 587 24.83 16.52 -6.31
CA CYS A 587 25.21 16.46 -4.91
C CYS A 587 25.76 15.06 -4.56
N GLY A 588 26.24 14.88 -3.33
CA GLY A 588 26.76 13.60 -2.83
C GLY A 588 28.21 13.34 -3.19
N ASN A 589 28.76 12.24 -2.65
CA ASN A 589 30.16 11.87 -2.80
C ASN A 589 30.32 10.76 -3.85
N ALA A 590 31.45 10.77 -4.57
CA ALA A 590 31.82 9.71 -5.50
C ALA A 590 33.02 8.91 -4.96
N ASP A 591 32.81 7.63 -4.67
CA ASP A 591 33.86 6.65 -4.33
C ASP A 591 34.02 5.71 -5.55
N ILE A 592 35.11 5.90 -6.30
CA ILE A 592 35.34 5.25 -7.59
C ILE A 592 36.59 4.39 -7.51
N HIS A 593 36.41 3.07 -7.67
CA HIS A 593 37.49 2.10 -7.76
C HIS A 593 37.45 1.36 -9.09
N ILE A 594 38.53 1.45 -9.87
CA ILE A 594 38.67 0.81 -11.17
C ILE A 594 39.94 -0.03 -11.19
N GLU A 595 39.82 -1.30 -11.55
CA GLU A 595 40.93 -2.24 -11.64
C GLU A 595 40.92 -3.01 -12.97
N GLN A 596 42.06 -3.09 -13.67
CA GLN A 596 42.23 -3.94 -14.86
C GLN A 596 41.12 -3.77 -15.91
N LEU A 597 40.84 -2.51 -16.26
CA LEU A 597 39.69 -2.10 -17.08
C LEU A 597 40.13 -1.27 -18.29
N ASN A 598 39.39 -1.34 -19.38
CA ASN A 598 39.50 -0.39 -20.50
C ASN A 598 38.27 0.53 -20.48
N ILE A 599 38.47 1.83 -20.34
CA ILE A 599 37.40 2.83 -20.42
C ILE A 599 37.72 3.90 -21.44
N HIS A 600 36.73 4.18 -22.28
CA HIS A 600 36.78 5.27 -23.26
C HIS A 600 35.56 6.17 -23.04
N GLU A 601 35.80 7.42 -22.70
CA GLU A 601 34.77 8.44 -22.51
C GLU A 601 34.89 9.52 -23.57
N ASN A 602 33.77 9.81 -24.24
CA ASN A 602 33.63 10.93 -25.16
C ASN A 602 32.48 11.83 -24.70
N ILE A 603 32.80 12.97 -24.09
CA ILE A 603 31.83 13.81 -23.37
C ILE A 603 31.84 15.24 -23.93
N HIS A 604 30.70 15.66 -24.48
CA HIS A 604 30.45 17.03 -24.94
C HIS A 604 29.44 17.70 -24.00
N ALA A 605 29.88 18.62 -23.14
CA ALA A 605 28.95 19.37 -22.28
C ALA A 605 29.46 20.74 -21.80
N PHE A 606 28.56 21.65 -21.39
CA PHE A 606 28.98 22.97 -20.88
C PHE A 606 29.74 22.85 -19.54
N GLU A 607 29.25 22.01 -18.63
CA GLU A 607 29.96 21.61 -17.40
C GLU A 607 30.01 20.08 -17.33
N LEU A 608 31.19 19.50 -17.08
CA LEU A 608 31.32 18.05 -16.97
C LEU A 608 32.45 17.63 -16.04
N THR A 609 32.33 16.40 -15.54
CA THR A 609 33.44 15.63 -14.99
C THR A 609 33.42 14.22 -15.61
N ALA A 610 34.56 13.73 -16.09
CA ALA A 610 34.65 12.35 -16.58
C ALA A 610 34.58 11.38 -15.40
N PHE A 611 35.44 11.55 -14.39
CA PHE A 611 35.41 10.78 -13.15
C PHE A 611 35.21 11.67 -11.92
N GLY A 612 34.20 11.36 -11.11
CA GLY A 612 34.00 11.95 -9.79
C GLY A 612 32.64 12.63 -9.61
N ALA A 613 32.52 13.37 -8.53
CA ALA A 613 31.39 14.24 -8.27
C ALA A 613 31.62 15.57 -8.99
N LEU A 614 30.63 16.09 -9.72
CA LEU A 614 30.68 17.45 -10.31
C LEU A 614 30.43 18.54 -9.25
N ARG A 615 29.72 18.16 -8.17
CA ARG A 615 29.28 19.03 -7.06
C ARG A 615 29.40 18.35 -5.69
N GLY A 616 30.54 17.72 -5.41
CA GLY A 616 30.81 17.05 -4.13
C GLY A 616 32.24 16.58 -4.01
N ASP A 617 32.49 15.74 -2.99
CA ASP A 617 33.80 15.14 -2.76
C ASP A 617 33.97 13.88 -3.61
N SER A 618 35.22 13.60 -3.98
CA SER A 618 35.59 12.47 -4.85
C SER A 618 36.82 11.76 -4.31
N ASP A 619 36.73 10.44 -4.17
CA ASP A 619 37.86 9.54 -3.96
C ASP A 619 37.97 8.63 -5.20
N ILE A 620 39.06 8.79 -5.95
CA ILE A 620 39.24 8.14 -7.26
C ILE A 620 40.49 7.27 -7.21
N LYS A 621 40.31 5.97 -7.37
CA LYS A 621 41.37 4.96 -7.36
C LYS A 621 41.36 4.13 -8.64
N LEU A 622 42.45 4.23 -9.40
CA LEU A 622 42.62 3.58 -10.70
C LEU A 622 43.85 2.66 -10.66
N GLU A 623 43.68 1.37 -10.94
CA GLU A 623 44.75 0.36 -10.88
C GLU A 623 44.83 -0.47 -12.16
N SER A 624 46.01 -0.51 -12.79
CA SER A 624 46.28 -1.31 -14.00
C SER A 624 45.25 -1.14 -15.13
N ALA A 625 44.68 0.05 -15.28
CA ALA A 625 43.62 0.36 -16.23
C ALA A 625 44.14 1.16 -17.45
N ASN A 626 43.40 1.08 -18.56
CA ASN A 626 43.58 1.96 -19.71
C ASN A 626 42.39 2.93 -19.75
N VAL A 627 42.67 4.22 -19.59
CA VAL A 627 41.67 5.29 -19.49
C VAL A 627 41.91 6.28 -20.63
N ASP A 628 40.93 6.41 -21.51
CA ASP A 628 40.93 7.36 -22.63
C ASP A 628 39.76 8.33 -22.48
N ILE A 629 40.05 9.62 -22.36
CA ILE A 629 39.05 10.67 -22.12
C ILE A 629 39.20 11.72 -23.22
N SER A 630 38.14 11.89 -24.01
CA SER A 630 37.98 12.99 -24.96
C SER A 630 36.81 13.84 -24.47
N ALA A 631 37.06 15.07 -24.05
CA ALA A 631 35.98 15.93 -23.57
C ALA A 631 36.14 17.40 -23.93
N ASP A 632 35.02 18.09 -24.17
CA ASP A 632 34.99 19.53 -24.34
C ASP A 632 33.85 20.21 -23.58
N GLY A 633 34.15 21.40 -23.08
CA GLY A 633 33.23 22.18 -22.27
C GLY A 633 33.86 23.39 -21.61
N SER A 634 33.08 24.44 -21.34
CA SER A 634 33.60 25.64 -20.67
C SER A 634 34.16 25.32 -19.28
N LYS A 635 33.51 24.42 -18.54
CA LYS A 635 33.95 23.95 -17.22
C LYS A 635 34.12 22.43 -17.21
N ALA A 636 34.86 21.90 -18.18
CA ALA A 636 35.13 20.48 -18.27
C ALA A 636 36.33 20.08 -17.41
N LEU A 637 36.19 18.99 -16.64
CA LEU A 637 37.25 18.38 -15.85
C LEU A 637 37.35 16.89 -16.21
N ALA A 638 38.56 16.34 -16.23
CA ALA A 638 38.73 14.89 -16.31
C ALA A 638 38.47 14.22 -14.96
N PHE A 639 38.84 14.88 -13.86
CA PHE A 639 38.71 14.32 -12.51
C PHE A 639 38.20 15.36 -11.50
N GLY A 640 37.16 14.97 -10.75
CA GLY A 640 36.66 15.69 -9.57
C GLY A 640 35.68 16.84 -9.85
N SER A 641 35.54 17.74 -8.88
CA SER A 641 34.65 18.91 -8.95
C SER A 641 35.41 20.23 -8.89
N ALA A 642 34.76 21.33 -9.27
CA ALA A 642 35.30 22.67 -9.02
C ALA A 642 35.26 23.08 -7.52
N ASN A 643 34.38 22.48 -6.72
CA ASN A 643 33.97 23.01 -5.40
C ASN A 643 34.13 22.04 -4.22
N GLY A 644 34.52 20.78 -4.44
CA GLY A 644 34.67 19.75 -3.42
C GLY A 644 36.09 19.17 -3.37
N ARG A 645 36.37 18.37 -2.35
CA ARG A 645 37.66 17.70 -2.17
C ARG A 645 37.79 16.56 -3.18
N THR A 646 38.89 16.53 -3.92
CA THR A 646 39.18 15.45 -4.85
C THR A 646 40.53 14.83 -4.48
N ASP A 647 40.51 13.53 -4.19
CA ASP A 647 41.69 12.70 -3.96
C ASP A 647 41.82 11.72 -5.13
N ILE A 648 43.02 11.64 -5.73
CA ILE A 648 43.29 10.81 -6.92
C ILE A 648 44.48 9.90 -6.64
N SER A 649 44.29 8.60 -6.84
CA SER A 649 45.35 7.60 -6.80
C SER A 649 45.37 6.76 -8.06
N THR A 650 46.53 6.71 -8.72
CA THR A 650 46.75 5.89 -9.92
C THR A 650 47.94 4.96 -9.73
N ASP A 651 47.78 3.67 -10.04
CA ASP A 651 48.85 2.66 -10.00
C ASP A 651 48.89 1.87 -11.33
N GLY A 652 49.97 2.03 -12.11
CA GLY A 652 50.15 1.29 -13.37
C GLY A 652 49.15 1.62 -14.47
N VAL A 653 48.58 2.84 -14.48
CA VAL A 653 47.52 3.26 -15.41
C VAL A 653 48.09 3.85 -16.71
N THR A 654 47.50 3.48 -17.85
CA THR A 654 47.70 4.21 -19.12
C THR A 654 46.59 5.24 -19.26
N LEU A 655 46.93 6.51 -19.10
CA LEU A 655 45.99 7.64 -19.14
C LEU A 655 46.22 8.48 -20.40
N SER A 656 45.17 8.60 -21.22
CA SER A 656 45.08 9.50 -22.36
C SER A 656 43.95 10.49 -22.09
N VAL A 657 44.24 11.79 -22.09
CA VAL A 657 43.24 12.85 -21.88
C VAL A 657 43.41 13.91 -22.95
N ASP A 658 42.36 14.16 -23.73
CA ASP A 658 42.24 15.30 -24.62
C ASP A 658 41.08 16.17 -24.15
N LEU A 659 41.39 17.34 -23.60
CA LEU A 659 40.42 18.21 -22.93
C LEU A 659 40.45 19.62 -23.51
N ALA A 660 39.30 20.11 -23.96
CA ALA A 660 39.12 21.50 -24.37
C ALA A 660 38.26 22.25 -23.34
N ASN A 661 38.86 23.19 -22.60
CA ASN A 661 38.14 23.94 -21.55
C ASN A 661 38.64 25.38 -21.33
N SER A 662 37.84 26.19 -20.65
CA SER A 662 38.20 27.57 -20.30
C SER A 662 39.04 27.67 -19.02
N LEU A 663 39.25 26.55 -18.31
CA LEU A 663 39.90 26.49 -17.01
C LEU A 663 41.43 26.37 -17.14
N GLY A 664 41.91 25.70 -18.18
CA GLY A 664 43.35 25.47 -18.42
C GLY A 664 43.95 24.32 -17.60
N TYR A 665 43.14 23.55 -16.88
CA TYR A 665 43.55 22.41 -16.06
C TYR A 665 42.55 21.26 -16.17
N ILE A 666 42.97 20.02 -15.86
CA ILE A 666 42.11 18.83 -15.95
C ILE A 666 41.44 18.44 -14.63
N THR A 667 41.93 18.96 -13.50
CA THR A 667 41.44 18.65 -12.16
C THR A 667 41.73 19.78 -11.17
N THR A 668 40.98 19.80 -10.07
CA THR A 668 41.22 20.66 -8.89
C THR A 668 41.82 19.88 -7.71
N ALA A 669 42.15 18.60 -7.90
CA ALA A 669 42.66 17.73 -6.84
C ALA A 669 43.95 18.26 -6.22
N GLU A 670 43.99 18.27 -4.88
CA GLU A 670 45.15 18.64 -4.08
C GLU A 670 46.02 17.42 -3.75
N ASN A 671 45.39 16.26 -3.53
CA ASN A 671 46.09 15.02 -3.25
C ASN A 671 46.11 14.12 -4.49
N ILE A 672 47.20 14.19 -5.24
CA ILE A 672 47.42 13.35 -6.43
C ILE A 672 48.59 12.42 -6.15
N ARG A 673 48.33 11.11 -6.16
CA ARG A 673 49.36 10.06 -6.09
C ARG A 673 49.39 9.27 -7.39
N ASN A 674 50.47 9.41 -8.15
CA ASN A 674 50.69 8.66 -9.38
C ASN A 674 51.89 7.72 -9.23
N VAL A 675 51.66 6.41 -9.36
CA VAL A 675 52.67 5.36 -9.24
C VAL A 675 52.73 4.55 -10.54
N GLY A 676 53.75 4.82 -11.37
CA GLY A 676 53.93 4.09 -12.64
C GLY A 676 52.85 4.38 -13.70
N GLY A 677 52.92 3.67 -14.82
CA GLY A 677 52.02 3.90 -15.96
C GLY A 677 52.54 4.90 -17.00
N ARG A 678 51.67 5.29 -17.94
CA ARG A 678 51.96 6.27 -18.99
C ARG A 678 50.85 7.31 -19.01
N THR A 679 51.21 8.58 -19.12
CA THR A 679 50.26 9.68 -19.15
C THR A 679 50.52 10.54 -20.38
N SER A 680 49.47 10.83 -21.13
CA SER A 680 49.45 11.77 -22.25
C SER A 680 48.25 12.68 -22.05
N ILE A 681 48.49 13.95 -21.73
CA ILE A 681 47.43 14.92 -21.46
C ILE A 681 47.60 16.07 -22.45
N THR A 682 46.52 16.42 -23.15
CA THR A 682 46.42 17.59 -24.01
C THR A 682 45.32 18.49 -23.46
N ILE A 683 45.64 19.76 -23.21
CA ILE A 683 44.66 20.79 -22.82
C ILE A 683 44.67 21.90 -23.88
N ASN A 684 43.53 22.14 -24.53
CA ASN A 684 43.41 23.17 -25.56
C ASN A 684 44.51 23.09 -26.65
N GLY A 685 44.91 21.87 -27.03
CA GLY A 685 45.99 21.59 -28.00
C GLY A 685 47.42 21.73 -27.47
N SER A 686 47.62 21.98 -26.17
CA SER A 686 48.94 22.02 -25.52
C SER A 686 49.19 20.75 -24.72
N GLU A 687 50.34 20.11 -24.91
CA GLU A 687 50.71 18.88 -24.17
C GLU A 687 51.16 19.19 -22.73
N CYS A 688 50.86 18.26 -21.82
CA CYS A 688 51.21 18.31 -20.41
C CYS A 688 51.71 16.94 -19.93
N ASP A 689 52.84 16.94 -19.23
CA ASP A 689 53.57 15.71 -18.93
C ASP A 689 53.01 14.91 -17.74
N THR A 690 52.24 15.53 -16.84
CA THR A 690 51.70 14.86 -15.63
C THR A 690 50.35 15.43 -15.18
N ILE A 691 49.57 14.62 -14.44
CA ILE A 691 48.32 15.06 -13.81
C ILE A 691 48.58 16.23 -12.84
N LEU A 692 49.68 16.20 -12.06
CA LEU A 692 50.04 17.27 -11.13
C LEU A 692 50.31 18.61 -11.84
N ALA A 693 51.04 18.58 -12.96
CA ALA A 693 51.37 19.79 -13.72
C ALA A 693 50.12 20.45 -14.36
N CYS A 694 49.00 19.73 -14.36
CA CYS A 694 47.74 20.14 -14.94
C CYS A 694 46.61 20.26 -13.91
N SER A 695 46.94 20.48 -12.63
CA SER A 695 45.99 20.79 -11.55
C SER A 695 45.87 22.29 -11.31
N GLY A 696 44.63 22.81 -11.24
CA GLY A 696 44.33 24.25 -11.10
C GLY A 696 44.70 24.88 -9.75
N LYS A 697 45.18 24.07 -8.78
CA LYS A 697 45.67 24.54 -7.46
C LYS A 697 47.19 24.45 -7.31
N SER A 698 47.91 24.19 -8.40
CA SER A 698 49.38 24.24 -8.41
C SER A 698 49.91 25.68 -8.62
N GLU A 699 49.72 26.53 -7.60
CA GLU A 699 50.56 27.72 -7.34
C GLU A 699 51.01 27.76 -5.89
#